data_AF-A0A2V6Z263-F1
#
_entry.id   AF-A0A2V6Z263-F1
#
_cell.length_a   1.000
_cell.length_b   1.000
_cell.length_c   1.000
_cell.angle_alpha   90.00
_cell.angle_beta   90.00
_cell.angle_gamma   90.00
#
_symmetry.space_group_name_H-M   'P 1'
#
loop_
_entity.id
_entity.type
_entity.pdbx_description
1 polymer ?
#
loop_
_entity_poly.entity_id
_entity_poly.type
_entity_poly.pdbx_seq_one_letter_code
_entity_poly.pdbx_strand_id
1 'polypeptide(L)'
;MYTYQPKFSRRLSRRDLLRAGLAASAMLSSEPVLAPRQSWAQPKRGGVLRVWGYDPPHFDPHLILGGKTHNTLSFVYSRLLRHKVGAGVAPGSFTIEPELAERWDEPDETTYVFQLRRGVRWHNKPPVNGRELIAEDVKFTYDRFLTEKGNPLRYMLDPVDRIEVVDRYTVRFRLKEPFVWLPNMLANPLSTWIVAREVVEKYGDLRKAETAIGTGPFTLERYEPNVKTVFRRNPDYFRSGQPWVDGVEWVVMDDAVSALAAYRAGKLDCGGWHWWSVRQQDIAAMKKSHPQLAYQDFLSNVTTGIYMRTDKPPFNDVRVRRAISHAVDRQAIIEAVFLRGEPSPAISRGLPDWSLRVDQLGPGAKYYRHDPKEARRLLAEAGFPQGLKTQLSGTSGLGADLVDSFQLVQRQLKEGGIEAELKIQEYGAYMSTTTQGKFEGLAMGPFAISWEPHSPLYGMYLPEQLRNSSHGQPRRRPVARAVSALRRAISLRARDRRALMETFTARLSRGLTRRDLLRAGLVAGATLSAEPALAPRALRAQPKRGGVLRVRGYDPPHFDPHQTLNFKTNNTLSFVYSKLVRHKVGAGVTPGTFTVEPDLAERWEEPDDTTVVFHLRKGVRWPNKPPLNGRELIAEDVKFTYDRFLTEKANPLKFMLDPVDRVEVVDRYTVKFRLKEPFVWLLNMLANPTGTWIVAREMVEKYGDLKRAETAVGTGPFILERYEPNVKTVFRRNPDYFRPGLPSVDGVDWLVMEDEAAQLAAYRSGQIDCGPWHQWAVRQQDLAALKKSHPQLAYQDFLSNVTTGIYMRTDKPPFNDVRVRRAISHAVDRRAIIEAVFLRGEPTPAIGRGLTEWSPRIDQLGPGAQYYRHDPKEARRLLAEAGFPQGLKTTLTVTGGYGSDVLDSFQLTQRQLKESGIEAELKVQEYGAYIATTFLGKYEGMALGPFSIAWEPHTALYGMYTPEQSRNSGHVADAKIVSMLKQQMRTKELEARRKLIFDIQRYAAEQQYYVYLYSAMFTGSWQPSVKNYAPNPSFDYGNRAAALWVER
;
A
#
# COMPACT_ATOMS: atom_id res chain seq x y z
N MET A 1 -4.28 -45.46 -1.37
CA MET A 1 -3.49 -46.54 -1.98
C MET A 1 -2.64 -45.97 -3.11
N TYR A 2 -1.47 -46.59 -3.38
CA TYR A 2 -0.60 -46.52 -4.58
C TYR A 2 -0.66 -45.23 -5.45
N THR A 3 0.30 -44.29 -5.41
CA THR A 3 1.75 -44.32 -5.80
C THR A 3 2.04 -44.41 -7.31
N TYR A 4 2.91 -43.52 -7.81
CA TYR A 4 4.05 -44.00 -8.60
C TYR A 4 5.32 -43.12 -8.49
N GLN A 5 6.43 -43.80 -8.24
CA GLN A 5 7.83 -43.45 -8.48
C GLN A 5 8.44 -44.73 -9.13
N PRO A 6 9.60 -44.74 -9.83
CA PRO A 6 10.82 -44.01 -9.40
C PRO A 6 11.89 -43.68 -10.49
N LYS A 7 13.08 -43.29 -10.02
CA LYS A 7 14.44 -43.49 -10.61
C LYS A 7 14.80 -42.83 -11.95
N PHE A 8 15.83 -41.98 -11.88
CA PHE A 8 17.15 -42.40 -12.38
C PHE A 8 18.23 -42.13 -11.32
N SER A 9 19.31 -42.91 -11.32
CA SER A 9 20.37 -42.84 -10.31
C SER A 9 21.76 -42.77 -10.95
N ARG A 10 22.66 -41.96 -10.39
CA ARG A 10 24.11 -42.17 -10.51
C ARG A 10 24.74 -42.14 -9.12
N ARG A 11 25.54 -43.17 -8.81
CA ARG A 11 26.39 -43.20 -7.62
C ARG A 11 27.62 -42.32 -7.89
N LEU A 12 27.96 -41.44 -6.96
CA LEU A 12 29.30 -40.84 -6.90
C LEU A 12 30.27 -41.87 -6.32
N SER A 13 31.52 -41.83 -6.79
CA SER A 13 32.59 -42.76 -6.42
C SER A 13 33.46 -42.22 -5.27
N ARG A 14 34.32 -43.08 -4.69
CA ARG A 14 35.36 -42.64 -3.74
C ARG A 14 36.32 -41.58 -4.33
N ARG A 15 36.51 -41.53 -5.66
CA ARG A 15 37.33 -40.49 -6.31
C ARG A 15 36.64 -39.13 -6.35
N ASP A 16 35.31 -39.09 -6.35
CA ASP A 16 34.54 -37.84 -6.39
C ASP A 16 34.52 -37.17 -5.01
N LEU A 17 34.41 -37.97 -3.94
CA LEU A 17 34.51 -37.48 -2.56
C LEU A 17 35.89 -36.89 -2.23
N LEU A 18 36.97 -37.48 -2.74
CA LEU A 18 38.34 -36.98 -2.49
C LEU A 18 38.63 -35.64 -3.18
N ARG A 19 37.93 -35.30 -4.28
CA ARG A 19 38.06 -33.98 -4.93
C ARG A 19 37.35 -32.85 -4.18
N ALA A 20 36.33 -33.17 -3.38
CA ALA A 20 35.64 -32.17 -2.56
C ALA A 20 36.49 -31.71 -1.35
N GLY A 21 37.36 -32.57 -0.82
CA GLY A 21 38.13 -32.29 0.40
C GLY A 21 39.29 -31.30 0.28
N LEU A 22 39.75 -30.98 -0.93
CA LEU A 22 40.97 -30.19 -1.16
C LEU A 22 40.72 -28.74 -1.62
N ALA A 23 39.46 -28.34 -1.84
CA ALA A 23 39.09 -26.96 -2.18
C ALA A 23 38.69 -26.10 -0.96
N ALA A 24 38.67 -26.69 0.25
CA ALA A 24 38.06 -26.11 1.45
C ALA A 24 38.94 -25.08 2.21
N SER A 25 40.21 -24.91 1.84
CA SER A 25 41.23 -24.33 2.73
C SER A 25 41.86 -23.00 2.26
N ALA A 26 41.37 -22.37 1.19
CA ALA A 26 42.13 -21.32 0.49
C ALA A 26 41.45 -19.95 0.31
N MET A 27 40.15 -19.77 0.61
CA MET A 27 39.45 -18.49 0.45
C MET A 27 38.55 -18.12 1.65
N LEU A 28 39.17 -18.11 2.84
CA LEU A 28 38.66 -17.46 4.04
C LEU A 28 39.54 -16.24 4.36
N SER A 29 39.18 -15.03 3.90
CA SER A 29 39.75 -13.75 4.41
C SER A 29 39.18 -12.48 3.75
N SER A 30 37.96 -12.05 4.12
CA SER A 30 37.52 -10.62 4.17
C SER A 30 36.04 -10.48 4.54
N GLU A 31 35.67 -10.84 5.77
CA GLU A 31 34.33 -10.53 6.31
C GLU A 31 34.24 -9.08 6.83
N PRO A 32 33.04 -8.46 6.86
CA PRO A 32 32.83 -7.15 7.49
C PRO A 32 32.99 -7.22 9.01
N VAL A 33 33.51 -6.14 9.61
CA VAL A 33 33.69 -6.04 11.07
C VAL A 33 32.33 -6.08 11.79
N LEU A 34 32.11 -7.15 12.56
CA LEU A 34 30.97 -7.29 13.47
C LEU A 34 31.14 -6.39 14.71
N ALA A 35 30.06 -5.75 15.14
CA ALA A 35 30.00 -5.09 16.45
C ALA A 35 30.13 -6.14 17.58
N PRO A 36 30.76 -5.79 18.73
CA PRO A 36 30.98 -6.74 19.81
C PRO A 36 29.66 -7.25 20.39
N ARG A 37 29.55 -8.57 20.59
CA ARG A 37 28.39 -9.21 21.20
C ARG A 37 28.31 -8.82 22.68
N GLN A 38 27.33 -8.00 23.04
CA GLN A 38 27.01 -7.72 24.44
C GLN A 38 26.61 -9.02 25.15
N SER A 39 27.23 -9.33 26.30
CA SER A 39 26.98 -10.55 27.06
C SER A 39 25.73 -10.40 27.91
N TRP A 40 24.62 -10.95 27.44
CA TRP A 40 23.34 -10.93 28.15
C TRP A 40 23.38 -11.82 29.38
N ALA A 41 23.25 -11.23 30.56
CA ALA A 41 23.18 -11.96 31.83
C ALA A 41 21.93 -12.83 31.91
N GLN A 42 22.00 -13.92 32.69
CA GLN A 42 20.84 -14.77 32.97
C GLN A 42 19.73 -13.95 33.66
N PRO A 43 18.46 -14.05 33.21
CA PRO A 43 17.38 -13.26 33.75
C PRO A 43 17.07 -13.64 35.21
N LYS A 44 16.84 -12.62 36.04
CA LYS A 44 16.40 -12.78 37.43
C LYS A 44 14.91 -12.48 37.54
N ARG A 45 14.23 -13.14 38.48
CA ARG A 45 12.80 -12.91 38.77
C ARG A 45 12.66 -11.91 39.92
N GLY A 46 11.64 -11.06 39.84
CA GLY A 46 11.33 -10.02 40.83
C GLY A 46 11.49 -8.59 40.32
N GLY A 47 11.03 -7.62 41.12
CA GLY A 47 11.17 -6.18 40.88
C GLY A 47 10.04 -5.56 40.07
N VAL A 48 9.99 -4.23 40.02
CA VAL A 48 9.00 -3.44 39.26
C VAL A 48 9.74 -2.56 38.26
N LEU A 49 9.32 -2.57 37.00
CA LEU A 49 9.92 -1.76 35.94
C LEU A 49 9.21 -0.41 35.85
N ARG A 50 9.92 0.70 36.09
CA ARG A 50 9.37 2.07 36.01
C ARG A 50 9.72 2.69 34.67
N VAL A 51 8.69 3.06 33.92
CA VAL A 51 8.78 3.43 32.50
C VAL A 51 8.15 4.80 32.29
N TRP A 52 8.82 5.68 31.53
CA TRP A 52 8.15 6.87 31.01
C TRP A 52 7.08 6.46 29.98
N GLY A 53 5.83 6.77 30.30
CA GLY A 53 4.66 6.61 29.47
C GLY A 53 3.84 7.90 29.33
N TYR A 54 2.64 7.74 28.80
CA TYR A 54 1.68 8.83 28.57
C TYR A 54 0.27 8.38 28.95
N ASP A 55 -0.62 9.34 29.25
CA ASP A 55 -2.03 9.05 29.53
C ASP A 55 -2.76 8.58 28.25
N PRO A 56 -3.42 7.41 28.25
CA PRO A 56 -4.16 6.93 27.10
C PRO A 56 -5.48 7.71 26.92
N PRO A 57 -5.80 8.26 25.73
CA PRO A 57 -7.06 9.00 25.53
C PRO A 57 -8.32 8.17 25.82
N HIS A 58 -8.22 6.84 25.66
CA HIS A 58 -9.17 5.87 26.21
C HIS A 58 -8.59 4.45 26.23
N PHE A 59 -9.27 3.54 26.91
CA PHE A 59 -8.88 2.13 27.10
C PHE A 59 -9.49 1.16 26.09
N ASP A 60 -10.35 1.61 25.17
CA ASP A 60 -10.82 0.74 24.10
C ASP A 60 -9.63 0.51 23.16
N PRO A 61 -9.13 -0.73 23.03
CA PRO A 61 -8.09 -1.02 22.06
C PRO A 61 -8.55 -0.65 20.64
N HIS A 62 -9.81 -0.92 20.33
CA HIS A 62 -10.36 -1.00 18.98
C HIS A 62 -11.06 0.27 18.50
N LEU A 63 -10.80 1.44 19.10
CA LEU A 63 -11.46 2.69 18.71
C LEU A 63 -10.52 3.90 18.55
N ILE A 64 -9.20 3.70 18.50
CA ILE A 64 -8.21 4.79 18.40
C ILE A 64 -7.03 4.46 17.48
N LEU A 65 -6.56 5.47 16.74
CA LEU A 65 -5.30 5.54 16.02
C LEU A 65 -4.35 6.39 16.88
N GLY A 66 -3.49 5.76 17.68
CA GLY A 66 -2.73 6.51 18.69
C GLY A 66 -2.00 5.67 19.73
N GLY A 67 -0.67 5.59 19.60
CA GLY A 67 0.21 4.80 20.47
C GLY A 67 0.15 5.11 21.97
N LYS A 68 -0.38 6.26 22.41
CA LYS A 68 -0.63 6.53 23.85
C LYS A 68 -1.55 5.44 24.45
N THR A 69 -2.62 5.05 23.75
CA THR A 69 -3.48 3.93 24.19
C THR A 69 -2.77 2.60 24.08
N HIS A 70 -2.21 2.26 22.92
CA HIS A 70 -1.77 0.88 22.69
C HIS A 70 -0.51 0.49 23.44
N ASN A 71 0.42 1.44 23.66
CA ASN A 71 1.59 1.19 24.50
C ASN A 71 1.14 0.89 25.95
N THR A 72 0.17 1.65 26.47
CA THR A 72 -0.43 1.44 27.80
C THR A 72 -1.17 0.10 27.89
N LEU A 73 -1.95 -0.27 26.88
CA LEU A 73 -2.69 -1.54 26.86
C LEU A 73 -1.80 -2.78 26.65
N SER A 74 -0.57 -2.60 26.17
CA SER A 74 0.32 -3.69 25.76
C SER A 74 0.77 -4.65 26.88
N PHE A 75 0.59 -4.24 28.13
CA PHE A 75 0.84 -5.07 29.31
C PHE A 75 -0.35 -5.97 29.67
N VAL A 76 -1.58 -5.54 29.36
CA VAL A 76 -2.84 -6.11 29.86
C VAL A 76 -3.36 -7.25 29.00
N TYR A 77 -3.29 -7.10 27.69
CA TYR A 77 -3.88 -8.08 26.80
C TYR A 77 -2.79 -8.94 26.16
N SER A 78 -3.08 -10.22 25.96
CA SER A 78 -2.25 -11.04 25.07
C SER A 78 -2.84 -11.04 23.67
N ARG A 79 -2.04 -11.66 22.82
CA ARG A 79 -2.21 -11.78 21.40
C ARG A 79 -1.92 -13.21 21.08
N LEU A 80 -2.56 -13.71 20.07
CA LEU A 80 -2.63 -15.13 19.77
C LEU A 80 -1.31 -15.62 19.06
N LEU A 81 -0.36 -14.73 18.78
CA LEU A 81 1.06 -14.82 18.38
C LEU A 81 1.71 -13.41 18.51
N ARG A 82 3.03 -13.23 18.36
CA ARG A 82 3.69 -11.88 18.44
C ARG A 82 4.98 -11.68 17.62
N HIS A 83 5.56 -10.48 17.69
CA HIS A 83 6.96 -10.21 17.38
C HIS A 83 7.89 -10.97 18.34
N LYS A 84 9.00 -11.46 17.81
CA LYS A 84 10.12 -12.04 18.54
C LYS A 84 10.88 -10.90 19.23
N VAL A 85 11.05 -11.02 20.53
CA VAL A 85 11.63 -10.00 21.41
C VAL A 85 12.70 -10.60 22.31
N GLY A 86 13.69 -9.80 22.70
CA GLY A 86 14.73 -10.17 23.67
C GLY A 86 16.16 -10.13 23.11
N ALA A 87 17.11 -10.47 24.00
CA ALA A 87 18.57 -10.39 23.82
C ALA A 87 19.15 -10.75 22.43
N GLY A 88 18.68 -11.84 21.82
CA GLY A 88 19.18 -12.33 20.53
C GLY A 88 18.56 -11.65 19.30
N VAL A 89 17.78 -10.58 19.49
CA VAL A 89 17.04 -9.89 18.43
C VAL A 89 17.64 -8.50 18.27
N ALA A 90 18.41 -8.30 17.20
CA ALA A 90 18.98 -7.00 16.88
C ALA A 90 17.87 -5.94 16.77
N PRO A 91 18.13 -4.66 17.11
CA PRO A 91 17.20 -3.58 16.82
C PRO A 91 16.94 -3.58 15.32
N GLY A 92 15.69 -3.81 14.94
CA GLY A 92 15.40 -4.02 13.53
C GLY A 92 15.48 -5.48 13.01
N SER A 93 15.51 -6.50 13.89
CA SER A 93 15.37 -7.94 13.54
C SER A 93 14.18 -8.68 14.23
N PHE A 94 13.15 -7.98 14.73
CA PHE A 94 11.89 -8.47 15.35
C PHE A 94 11.01 -9.37 14.43
N THR A 95 11.58 -10.48 13.99
CA THR A 95 10.96 -11.65 13.32
C THR A 95 9.78 -12.22 14.13
N ILE A 96 9.15 -13.33 13.74
CA ILE A 96 7.82 -13.68 14.26
C ILE A 96 7.64 -15.09 14.85
N GLU A 97 6.91 -15.17 15.96
CA GLU A 97 6.75 -16.36 16.80
C GLU A 97 5.33 -16.51 17.40
N PRO A 98 4.93 -17.68 17.94
CA PRO A 98 3.62 -17.88 18.57
C PRO A 98 3.39 -17.23 19.95
N GLU A 99 2.14 -17.21 20.45
CA GLU A 99 1.67 -16.60 21.73
C GLU A 99 0.38 -17.26 22.24
N LEU A 100 -0.86 -16.72 22.22
CA LEU A 100 -2.05 -17.50 22.69
C LEU A 100 -2.35 -18.74 21.83
N ALA A 101 -1.79 -18.85 20.63
CA ALA A 101 -1.67 -20.11 19.92
C ALA A 101 -0.30 -20.76 20.01
N GLU A 102 -0.35 -22.06 19.77
CA GLU A 102 0.77 -22.98 19.76
C GLU A 102 1.46 -23.01 18.41
N ARG A 103 0.73 -23.46 17.38
CA ARG A 103 1.25 -23.66 16.03
C ARG A 103 0.25 -23.30 14.96
N TRP A 104 0.79 -23.22 13.76
CA TRP A 104 0.16 -22.58 12.64
C TRP A 104 0.74 -23.23 11.36
N ASP A 105 -0.11 -23.75 10.47
CA ASP A 105 -0.06 -25.17 10.09
C ASP A 105 -0.07 -25.51 8.58
N GLU A 106 0.51 -26.68 8.26
CA GLU A 106 1.17 -27.12 6.99
C GLU A 106 0.40 -27.23 5.62
N PRO A 107 -0.85 -26.76 5.39
CA PRO A 107 -1.42 -26.94 4.01
C PRO A 107 -2.20 -25.82 3.19
N ASP A 108 -1.72 -25.13 2.08
CA ASP A 108 -2.48 -24.36 0.97
C ASP A 108 -1.66 -23.28 0.03
N GLU A 109 -2.24 -22.41 -0.92
CA GLU A 109 -2.31 -20.81 -1.13
C GLU A 109 -3.63 -19.69 -1.05
N THR A 110 -4.98 -19.51 -0.59
CA THR A 110 -6.39 -20.05 -0.13
C THR A 110 -7.07 -20.52 1.31
N THR A 111 -6.68 -20.48 2.65
CA THR A 111 -7.33 -21.08 3.96
C THR A 111 -6.80 -20.89 5.53
N TYR A 112 -5.85 -21.65 6.31
CA TYR A 112 -4.88 -21.58 7.61
C TYR A 112 -5.50 -22.60 8.61
N VAL A 113 -5.05 -22.92 9.83
CA VAL A 113 -5.77 -23.71 10.89
C VAL A 113 -5.32 -23.43 12.35
N PHE A 114 -5.86 -22.46 13.12
CA PHE A 114 -5.15 -22.14 14.39
C PHE A 114 -5.42 -23.15 15.45
N GLN A 115 -4.33 -23.74 15.93
CA GLN A 115 -4.29 -24.52 17.13
C GLN A 115 -3.96 -23.58 18.30
N LEU A 116 -5.02 -23.12 18.97
CA LEU A 116 -4.96 -22.32 20.19
C LEU A 116 -4.27 -23.11 21.31
N ARG A 117 -3.56 -22.42 22.20
CA ARG A 117 -3.05 -23.06 23.43
C ARG A 117 -4.22 -23.40 24.34
N ARG A 118 -4.24 -24.64 24.79
CA ARG A 118 -5.15 -25.13 25.84
C ARG A 118 -4.73 -24.56 27.19
N GLY A 119 -5.68 -24.36 28.11
CA GLY A 119 -5.41 -23.87 29.46
C GLY A 119 -5.04 -22.38 29.55
N VAL A 120 -5.09 -21.62 28.46
CA VAL A 120 -5.02 -20.15 28.50
C VAL A 120 -6.24 -19.63 29.26
N ARG A 121 -6.03 -18.77 30.25
CA ARG A 121 -7.12 -18.15 31.02
C ARG A 121 -7.18 -16.65 30.82
N TRP A 122 -8.40 -16.13 30.82
CA TRP A 122 -8.68 -14.73 31.06
C TRP A 122 -8.20 -14.31 32.45
N HIS A 123 -7.94 -13.02 32.65
CA HIS A 123 -7.67 -12.48 33.99
C HIS A 123 -8.81 -12.83 34.94
N ASN A 124 -8.49 -13.21 36.18
CA ASN A 124 -9.48 -13.58 37.17
C ASN A 124 -10.23 -12.35 37.75
N LYS A 125 -11.09 -11.75 36.93
CA LYS A 125 -11.94 -10.59 37.25
C LYS A 125 -13.34 -10.74 36.62
N PRO A 126 -14.42 -10.24 37.25
CA PRO A 126 -15.74 -10.20 36.63
C PRO A 126 -15.74 -9.32 35.37
N PRO A 127 -16.45 -9.70 34.29
CA PRO A 127 -17.41 -10.82 34.20
C PRO A 127 -16.79 -12.20 33.86
N VAL A 128 -15.53 -12.28 33.44
CA VAL A 128 -14.93 -13.52 32.89
C VAL A 128 -14.38 -14.51 33.91
N ASN A 129 -14.06 -14.05 35.12
CA ASN A 129 -13.76 -14.87 36.31
C ASN A 129 -12.75 -16.02 36.06
N GLY A 130 -11.67 -15.75 35.30
CA GLY A 130 -10.60 -16.72 35.09
C GLY A 130 -10.95 -17.90 34.19
N ARG A 131 -12.07 -17.84 33.44
CA ARG A 131 -12.44 -18.90 32.49
C ARG A 131 -11.39 -19.10 31.40
N GLU A 132 -11.42 -20.27 30.77
CA GLU A 132 -10.54 -20.57 29.64
C GLU A 132 -10.87 -19.68 28.43
N LEU A 133 -9.83 -19.29 27.69
CA LEU A 133 -9.97 -18.70 26.36
C LEU A 133 -10.22 -19.81 25.33
N ILE A 134 -11.22 -19.60 24.47
CA ILE A 134 -11.65 -20.59 23.47
C ILE A 134 -11.80 -19.94 22.08
N ALA A 135 -11.97 -20.77 21.05
CA ALA A 135 -12.10 -20.33 19.65
C ALA A 135 -13.27 -19.37 19.41
N GLU A 136 -14.29 -19.39 20.26
CA GLU A 136 -15.43 -18.47 20.28
C GLU A 136 -15.07 -17.06 20.77
N ASP A 137 -14.07 -16.90 21.64
CA ASP A 137 -13.58 -15.59 22.14
C ASP A 137 -12.72 -14.87 21.11
N VAL A 138 -11.86 -15.68 20.51
CA VAL A 138 -11.07 -15.41 19.32
C VAL A 138 -12.04 -14.85 18.29
N LYS A 139 -12.99 -15.68 17.81
CA LYS A 139 -14.10 -15.23 16.96
C LYS A 139 -14.73 -13.90 17.40
N PHE A 140 -15.23 -13.81 18.64
CA PHE A 140 -15.92 -12.62 19.11
C PHE A 140 -15.09 -11.31 19.02
N THR A 141 -13.83 -11.34 19.45
CA THR A 141 -12.94 -10.14 19.42
C THR A 141 -12.89 -9.53 18.02
N TYR A 142 -12.93 -10.40 17.02
CA TYR A 142 -12.64 -10.14 15.64
C TYR A 142 -13.91 -9.76 14.89
N ASP A 143 -14.98 -10.56 15.03
CA ASP A 143 -16.39 -10.18 14.79
C ASP A 143 -16.67 -8.72 15.19
N ARG A 144 -16.28 -8.34 16.43
CA ARG A 144 -16.51 -7.01 17.00
C ARG A 144 -15.78 -5.94 16.23
N PHE A 145 -14.46 -6.06 16.09
CA PHE A 145 -13.58 -5.01 15.54
C PHE A 145 -14.06 -4.37 14.23
N LEU A 146 -14.67 -5.22 13.42
CA LEU A 146 -15.15 -5.01 12.05
C LEU A 146 -16.52 -4.40 11.92
N THR A 147 -17.35 -4.71 12.89
CA THR A 147 -18.74 -4.30 12.91
C THR A 147 -18.88 -3.03 13.75
N GLU A 148 -17.91 -2.81 14.64
CA GLU A 148 -17.70 -1.60 15.43
C GLU A 148 -17.57 -0.35 14.55
N LYS A 149 -18.32 0.70 14.93
CA LYS A 149 -18.45 1.93 14.14
C LYS A 149 -17.44 2.98 14.59
N GLY A 150 -16.84 3.66 13.63
CA GLY A 150 -15.91 4.76 13.92
C GLY A 150 -14.58 4.31 14.49
N ASN A 151 -14.30 3.00 14.53
CA ASN A 151 -12.96 2.48 14.71
C ASN A 151 -12.07 3.15 13.62
N PRO A 152 -11.14 4.07 13.98
CA PRO A 152 -10.33 4.79 13.01
C PRO A 152 -9.24 3.89 12.45
N LEU A 153 -9.05 2.76 13.14
CA LEU A 153 -8.32 1.60 12.75
C LEU A 153 -9.30 0.46 12.46
N ARG A 154 -10.57 0.73 12.10
CA ARG A 154 -11.48 -0.32 11.59
C ARG A 154 -10.79 -0.89 10.39
N TYR A 155 -10.56 0.03 9.43
CA TYR A 155 -9.30 0.62 8.95
C TYR A 155 -8.00 0.13 9.61
N MET A 156 -7.93 -1.14 10.02
CA MET A 156 -6.78 -1.92 10.46
C MET A 156 -7.06 -3.41 10.53
N LEU A 157 -8.12 -3.91 9.86
CA LEU A 157 -8.48 -5.31 9.81
C LEU A 157 -9.53 -5.75 8.73
N ASP A 158 -9.32 -5.57 7.42
CA ASP A 158 -10.26 -6.00 6.36
C ASP A 158 -9.79 -6.85 5.17
N PRO A 159 -8.63 -7.50 5.28
CA PRO A 159 -8.33 -9.17 4.37
C PRO A 159 -9.32 -10.36 4.65
N VAL A 160 -9.35 -10.86 5.88
CA VAL A 160 -9.98 -12.01 6.54
C VAL A 160 -11.51 -12.19 6.45
N ASP A 161 -12.05 -12.83 5.42
CA ASP A 161 -13.47 -13.13 5.35
C ASP A 161 -13.98 -14.29 6.26
N ARG A 162 -13.36 -15.44 6.63
CA ARG A 162 -13.96 -16.38 7.68
C ARG A 162 -13.21 -17.11 8.80
N ILE A 163 -13.44 -16.65 10.03
CA ILE A 163 -13.39 -17.36 11.30
C ILE A 163 -14.49 -18.40 11.40
N GLU A 164 -14.09 -19.62 11.13
CA GLU A 164 -14.88 -20.82 11.39
C GLU A 164 -14.31 -21.50 12.63
N VAL A 165 -14.92 -21.28 13.79
CA VAL A 165 -14.74 -22.19 14.93
C VAL A 165 -15.07 -23.60 14.46
N VAL A 166 -14.17 -24.55 14.76
CA VAL A 166 -14.31 -25.99 14.40
C VAL A 166 -14.55 -26.82 15.63
N ASP A 167 -13.70 -26.54 16.60
CA ASP A 167 -13.71 -27.05 17.95
C ASP A 167 -13.16 -25.92 18.83
N ARG A 168 -13.30 -26.11 20.14
CA ARG A 168 -12.92 -25.20 21.22
C ARG A 168 -11.52 -24.58 21.10
N TYR A 169 -10.58 -25.23 20.42
CA TYR A 169 -9.18 -24.79 20.25
C TYR A 169 -8.72 -24.71 18.80
N THR A 170 -9.53 -25.16 17.84
CA THR A 170 -9.19 -25.10 16.42
C THR A 170 -10.05 -24.06 15.71
N VAL A 171 -9.39 -23.08 15.11
CA VAL A 171 -10.08 -21.93 14.54
C VAL A 171 -9.66 -21.72 13.07
N ARG A 172 -10.66 -21.87 12.18
CA ARG A 172 -10.77 -21.12 10.93
C ARG A 172 -10.35 -19.70 11.09
N PHE A 173 -9.53 -19.15 10.23
CA PHE A 173 -9.85 -17.85 9.65
C PHE A 173 -9.81 -18.06 8.10
N ARG A 174 -10.15 -17.08 7.26
CA ARG A 174 -10.13 -17.09 5.74
C ARG A 174 -10.20 -15.63 5.24
N LEU A 175 -10.02 -15.25 3.94
CA LEU A 175 -9.81 -13.91 3.22
C LEU A 175 -10.45 -13.87 1.80
N LYS A 176 -9.91 -13.06 0.82
CA LYS A 176 -10.55 -12.70 -0.47
C LYS A 176 -9.78 -12.47 -1.85
N GLU A 177 -8.52 -12.89 -2.15
CA GLU A 177 -7.88 -13.16 -3.53
C GLU A 177 -6.58 -14.02 -3.33
N PRO A 178 -5.50 -13.96 -4.16
CA PRO A 178 -4.09 -14.32 -3.81
C PRO A 178 -3.04 -13.17 -3.53
N PHE A 179 -2.30 -13.14 -2.38
CA PHE A 179 -1.66 -11.93 -1.71
C PHE A 179 -0.25 -12.09 -1.10
N VAL A 180 0.19 -13.30 -0.82
CA VAL A 180 1.31 -13.55 0.11
C VAL A 180 1.06 -13.13 1.54
N TRP A 181 1.12 -11.84 1.91
CA TRP A 181 1.61 -11.45 3.23
C TRP A 181 1.02 -12.26 4.46
N LEU A 182 -0.19 -12.01 4.95
CA LEU A 182 -0.75 -12.25 6.30
C LEU A 182 0.03 -12.18 7.61
N PRO A 183 0.81 -13.12 8.16
CA PRO A 183 1.31 -12.99 9.55
C PRO A 183 2.10 -11.79 10.08
N ASN A 184 1.67 -10.54 9.85
CA ASN A 184 2.20 -9.35 10.49
C ASN A 184 1.21 -8.23 11.06
N MET A 185 -0.18 -8.20 11.00
CA MET A 185 -1.34 -7.47 11.78
C MET A 185 -2.23 -7.79 13.20
N LEU A 186 -2.24 -8.48 14.44
CA LEU A 186 -1.66 -9.47 15.53
C LEU A 186 -0.17 -9.67 16.21
N ALA A 187 0.87 -8.78 16.19
CA ALA A 187 2.31 -8.74 16.56
C ALA A 187 2.97 -7.32 16.77
N ASN A 188 2.81 -6.29 15.90
CA ASN A 188 3.14 -4.84 16.12
C ASN A 188 2.21 -4.18 17.13
N PRO A 189 2.64 -3.58 18.24
CA PRO A 189 1.81 -3.22 19.41
C PRO A 189 0.39 -2.58 19.30
N LEU A 190 -0.14 -2.14 18.16
CA LEU A 190 -1.13 -1.07 18.09
C LEU A 190 -2.66 -1.42 18.12
N SER A 191 -3.11 -2.56 18.69
CA SER A 191 -4.43 -2.76 19.39
C SER A 191 -4.94 -4.20 19.66
N THR A 192 -4.17 -5.27 19.40
CA THR A 192 -4.81 -6.55 19.06
C THR A 192 -5.49 -7.37 20.09
N TRP A 193 -4.93 -7.32 21.27
CA TRP A 193 -5.69 -7.26 22.49
C TRP A 193 -7.05 -7.99 22.39
N ILE A 194 -6.97 -9.31 22.54
CA ILE A 194 -8.09 -10.25 22.66
C ILE A 194 -9.09 -9.68 23.69
N VAL A 195 -10.34 -9.40 23.30
CA VAL A 195 -11.37 -8.83 24.21
C VAL A 195 -12.48 -9.83 24.47
N ALA A 196 -12.86 -9.98 25.73
CA ALA A 196 -13.85 -10.96 26.10
C ALA A 196 -15.26 -10.49 25.72
N ARG A 197 -16.07 -11.44 25.25
CA ARG A 197 -17.46 -11.20 24.85
C ARG A 197 -18.28 -10.55 25.95
N GLU A 198 -18.19 -11.09 27.16
CA GLU A 198 -18.95 -10.64 28.32
C GLU A 198 -18.51 -9.25 28.80
N VAL A 199 -17.27 -8.84 28.52
CA VAL A 199 -16.78 -7.48 28.82
C VAL A 199 -17.47 -6.47 27.90
N VAL A 200 -17.54 -6.77 26.59
CA VAL A 200 -18.26 -5.92 25.62
C VAL A 200 -19.77 -5.94 25.89
N GLU A 201 -20.38 -7.11 26.11
CA GLU A 201 -21.82 -7.21 26.36
C GLU A 201 -22.25 -6.59 27.70
N LYS A 202 -21.37 -6.57 28.73
CA LYS A 202 -21.65 -5.91 30.02
C LYS A 202 -21.48 -4.40 29.98
N TYR A 203 -20.41 -3.90 29.35
CA TYR A 203 -20.04 -2.48 29.45
C TYR A 203 -20.43 -1.63 28.22
N GLY A 204 -20.59 -2.25 27.04
CA GLY A 204 -20.92 -1.61 25.77
C GLY A 204 -19.79 -0.76 25.17
N ASP A 205 -19.22 0.14 25.97
CA ASP A 205 -18.13 1.03 25.62
C ASP A 205 -16.84 0.63 26.37
N LEU A 206 -15.82 0.14 25.64
CA LEU A 206 -14.55 -0.26 26.25
C LEU A 206 -13.62 0.93 26.55
N ARG A 207 -14.05 2.17 26.34
CA ARG A 207 -13.18 3.35 26.53
C ARG A 207 -12.67 3.55 27.97
N LYS A 208 -13.25 2.86 28.96
CA LYS A 208 -12.93 3.02 30.38
C LYS A 208 -11.97 1.95 30.91
N ALA A 209 -11.13 2.33 31.88
CA ALA A 209 -10.04 1.52 32.40
C ALA A 209 -10.49 0.21 33.06
N GLU A 210 -11.66 0.18 33.70
CA GLU A 210 -12.24 -1.02 34.31
C GLU A 210 -12.57 -2.15 33.31
N THR A 211 -12.60 -1.83 32.01
CA THR A 211 -12.81 -2.81 30.94
C THR A 211 -11.52 -3.49 30.46
N ALA A 212 -10.35 -3.05 30.94
CA ALA A 212 -9.04 -3.57 30.58
C ALA A 212 -8.77 -4.97 31.17
N ILE A 213 -9.43 -5.97 30.58
CA ILE A 213 -9.48 -7.37 31.02
C ILE A 213 -9.05 -8.24 29.84
N GLY A 214 -7.86 -8.82 29.95
CA GLY A 214 -7.22 -9.61 28.90
C GLY A 214 -6.75 -10.98 29.39
N THR A 215 -5.68 -11.44 28.75
CA THR A 215 -4.95 -12.68 29.05
C THR A 215 -3.44 -12.40 29.16
N GLY A 216 -3.06 -11.13 29.34
CA GLY A 216 -1.71 -10.57 29.20
C GLY A 216 -0.67 -11.09 30.21
N PRO A 217 0.61 -10.73 30.03
CA PRO A 217 1.64 -10.96 31.04
C PRO A 217 1.38 -10.17 32.34
N PHE A 218 0.58 -9.11 32.30
CA PHE A 218 0.15 -8.35 33.46
C PHE A 218 -1.36 -8.11 33.46
N THR A 219 -1.90 -7.82 34.63
CA THR A 219 -3.26 -7.28 34.82
C THR A 219 -3.16 -5.80 35.18
N LEU A 220 -4.13 -4.99 34.77
CA LEU A 220 -4.26 -3.63 35.28
C LEU A 220 -4.62 -3.68 36.78
N GLU A 221 -3.76 -3.13 37.63
CA GLU A 221 -4.01 -3.00 39.07
C GLU A 221 -4.70 -1.66 39.38
N ARG A 222 -4.11 -0.56 38.89
CA ARG A 222 -4.56 0.80 39.18
C ARG A 222 -4.28 1.72 37.98
N TYR A 223 -5.21 2.61 37.69
CA TYR A 223 -5.06 3.68 36.71
C TYR A 223 -5.25 5.02 37.41
N GLU A 224 -4.29 5.92 37.23
CA GLU A 224 -4.28 7.29 37.77
C GLU A 224 -4.12 8.24 36.58
N PRO A 225 -5.21 8.82 36.04
CA PRO A 225 -5.16 9.73 34.90
C PRO A 225 -4.12 10.82 35.08
N ASN A 226 -3.28 11.01 34.06
CA ASN A 226 -2.17 11.98 34.01
C ASN A 226 -1.07 11.78 35.08
N VAL A 227 -1.06 10.64 35.80
CA VAL A 227 -0.06 10.34 36.84
C VAL A 227 0.68 9.03 36.53
N LYS A 228 -0.01 7.89 36.54
CA LYS A 228 0.57 6.60 36.12
C LYS A 228 -0.48 5.51 35.90
N THR A 229 -0.09 4.49 35.13
CA THR A 229 -0.81 3.22 35.07
C THR A 229 0.04 2.12 35.71
N VAL A 230 -0.52 1.35 36.64
CA VAL A 230 0.17 0.32 37.42
C VAL A 230 -0.33 -1.07 37.02
N PHE A 231 0.61 -1.93 36.64
CA PHE A 231 0.34 -3.28 36.17
C PHE A 231 1.02 -4.32 37.07
N ARG A 232 0.30 -5.40 37.42
CA ARG A 232 0.83 -6.53 38.22
C ARG A 232 0.90 -7.80 37.38
N ARG A 233 1.96 -8.59 37.57
CA ARG A 233 2.15 -9.87 36.87
C ARG A 233 0.89 -10.73 36.95
N ASN A 234 0.40 -11.19 35.80
CA ASN A 234 -0.64 -12.20 35.72
C ASN A 234 -0.05 -13.55 36.22
N PRO A 235 -0.59 -14.17 37.29
CA PRO A 235 -0.09 -15.45 37.78
C PRO A 235 -0.42 -16.60 36.82
N ASP A 236 -1.52 -16.50 36.09
CA ASP A 236 -2.03 -17.51 35.14
C ASP A 236 -1.48 -17.34 33.72
N TYR A 237 -0.39 -16.58 33.54
CA TYR A 237 0.17 -16.32 32.21
C TYR A 237 0.80 -17.59 31.62
N PHE A 238 0.19 -18.08 30.54
CA PHE A 238 0.47 -19.33 29.83
C PHE A 238 1.89 -19.51 29.27
N ARG A 239 2.80 -18.54 29.40
CA ARG A 239 4.23 -18.71 29.08
C ARG A 239 5.03 -18.97 30.35
N SER A 240 5.38 -20.23 30.58
CA SER A 240 6.25 -20.65 31.68
C SER A 240 7.52 -19.78 31.79
N GLY A 241 7.87 -19.39 33.02
CA GLY A 241 9.01 -18.52 33.33
C GLY A 241 8.81 -17.01 33.07
N GLN A 242 7.70 -16.57 32.46
CA GLN A 242 7.43 -15.16 32.14
C GLN A 242 6.18 -14.62 32.86
N PRO A 243 6.03 -13.29 33.01
CA PRO A 243 7.11 -12.29 32.98
C PRO A 243 8.06 -12.47 34.17
N TRP A 244 9.27 -11.91 34.03
CA TRP A 244 10.32 -11.97 35.05
C TRP A 244 10.07 -10.98 36.19
N VAL A 245 9.65 -9.75 35.86
CA VAL A 245 9.28 -8.71 36.85
C VAL A 245 7.92 -9.01 37.52
N ASP A 246 7.69 -8.41 38.68
CA ASP A 246 6.46 -8.48 39.47
C ASP A 246 5.40 -7.48 38.99
N GLY A 247 5.81 -6.39 38.36
CA GLY A 247 4.92 -5.37 37.82
C GLY A 247 5.63 -4.33 36.94
N VAL A 248 4.83 -3.39 36.42
CA VAL A 248 5.27 -2.24 35.62
C VAL A 248 4.55 -1.00 36.12
N GLU A 249 5.29 0.10 36.30
CA GLU A 249 4.71 1.43 36.49
C GLU A 249 4.95 2.26 35.21
N TRP A 250 3.85 2.55 34.50
CA TRP A 250 3.82 3.41 33.32
C TRP A 250 3.57 4.84 33.79
N VAL A 251 4.65 5.54 34.13
CA VAL A 251 4.65 6.88 34.74
C VAL A 251 4.38 7.93 33.66
N VAL A 252 3.28 8.66 33.79
CA VAL A 252 2.90 9.69 32.82
C VAL A 252 3.77 10.93 33.00
N MET A 253 4.43 11.35 31.92
CA MET A 253 5.14 12.62 31.85
C MET A 253 4.94 13.19 30.44
N ASP A 254 4.45 14.42 30.29
CA ASP A 254 4.15 14.95 28.94
C ASP A 254 5.34 15.62 28.25
N ASP A 255 6.48 15.80 28.93
CA ASP A 255 7.69 16.41 28.36
C ASP A 255 8.97 15.56 28.53
N ALA A 256 9.85 15.68 27.53
CA ALA A 256 11.10 14.93 27.44
C ALA A 256 12.18 15.35 28.45
N VAL A 257 12.17 16.60 28.94
CA VAL A 257 13.17 17.12 29.87
C VAL A 257 12.91 16.58 31.28
N SER A 258 11.66 16.59 31.72
CA SER A 258 11.24 16.00 33.00
C SER A 258 11.48 14.48 33.02
N ALA A 259 11.18 13.78 31.92
CA ALA A 259 11.46 12.35 31.81
C ALA A 259 12.97 12.03 31.82
N LEU A 260 13.78 12.82 31.10
CA LEU A 260 15.23 12.70 31.13
C LEU A 260 15.81 12.99 32.53
N ALA A 261 15.28 13.99 33.23
CA ALA A 261 15.66 14.29 34.61
C ALA A 261 15.25 13.16 35.58
N ALA A 262 14.06 12.58 35.41
CA ALA A 262 13.59 11.44 36.20
C ALA A 262 14.44 10.18 35.96
N TYR A 263 14.89 9.93 34.72
CA TYR A 263 15.83 8.86 34.40
C TYR A 263 17.21 9.09 35.01
N ARG A 264 17.78 10.31 34.87
CA ARG A 264 19.04 10.70 35.53
C ARG A 264 18.98 10.58 37.05
N ALA A 265 17.82 10.82 37.66
CA ALA A 265 17.56 10.67 39.09
C ALA A 265 17.20 9.23 39.53
N GLY A 266 17.30 8.23 38.65
CA GLY A 266 16.98 6.83 38.98
C GLY A 266 15.51 6.57 39.34
N LYS A 267 14.60 7.49 38.99
CA LYS A 267 13.14 7.35 39.19
C LYS A 267 12.48 6.53 38.07
N LEU A 268 13.14 6.47 36.91
CA LEU A 268 12.78 5.62 35.77
C LEU A 268 13.91 4.63 35.50
N ASP A 269 13.57 3.42 35.08
CA ASP A 269 14.51 2.36 34.72
C ASP A 269 14.85 2.35 33.21
N CYS A 270 14.14 3.18 32.42
CA CYS A 270 14.35 3.37 30.99
C CYS A 270 14.20 4.87 30.63
N GLY A 271 15.14 5.43 29.87
CA GLY A 271 15.18 6.86 29.51
C GLY A 271 14.13 7.34 28.49
N GLY A 272 13.12 6.51 28.22
CA GLY A 272 12.06 6.78 27.25
C GLY A 272 11.77 5.59 26.34
N TRP A 273 10.50 5.40 26.01
CA TRP A 273 10.04 4.34 25.09
C TRP A 273 9.72 4.86 23.69
N HIS A 274 9.97 6.14 23.42
CA HIS A 274 9.74 6.79 22.13
C HIS A 274 11.05 7.34 21.56
N TRP A 275 11.17 7.42 20.24
CA TRP A 275 12.42 7.79 19.58
C TRP A 275 12.75 9.29 19.66
N TRP A 276 11.78 10.13 20.02
CA TRP A 276 11.96 11.57 20.32
C TRP A 276 12.26 11.84 21.82
N SER A 277 12.40 10.80 22.65
CA SER A 277 12.45 10.94 24.11
C SER A 277 13.67 11.68 24.65
N VAL A 278 14.82 11.66 23.96
CA VAL A 278 16.07 12.30 24.44
C VAL A 278 16.87 12.81 23.24
N ARG A 279 17.34 14.07 23.29
CA ARG A 279 18.22 14.65 22.26
C ARG A 279 19.51 13.83 22.10
N GLN A 280 20.06 13.73 20.88
CA GLN A 280 21.36 13.04 20.69
C GLN A 280 22.51 13.74 21.44
N GLN A 281 22.41 15.05 21.67
CA GLN A 281 23.36 15.84 22.46
C GLN A 281 23.36 15.40 23.95
N ASP A 282 22.19 15.19 24.54
CA ASP A 282 22.05 14.65 25.90
C ASP A 282 22.56 13.20 25.99
N ILE A 283 22.32 12.37 24.97
CA ILE A 283 22.87 11.01 24.92
C ILE A 283 24.41 11.03 24.84
N ALA A 284 25.00 11.95 24.09
CA ALA A 284 26.45 12.13 24.03
C ALA A 284 27.05 12.60 25.36
N ALA A 285 26.35 13.47 26.10
CA ALA A 285 26.74 13.89 27.46
C ALA A 285 26.58 12.75 28.50
N MET A 286 25.50 11.95 28.40
CA MET A 286 25.29 10.80 29.27
C MET A 286 26.28 9.66 29.00
N LYS A 287 26.67 9.39 27.74
CA LYS A 287 27.73 8.42 27.41
C LYS A 287 29.07 8.75 28.06
N LYS A 288 29.36 10.04 28.30
CA LYS A 288 30.57 10.51 29.00
C LYS A 288 30.45 10.44 30.52
N SER A 289 29.31 10.88 31.07
CA SER A 289 29.10 11.00 32.53
C SER A 289 28.59 9.73 33.21
N HIS A 290 27.94 8.85 32.45
CA HIS A 290 27.29 7.62 32.92
C HIS A 290 27.61 6.46 31.95
N PRO A 291 28.89 6.03 31.85
CA PRO A 291 29.32 4.98 30.91
C PRO A 291 28.77 3.59 31.24
N GLN A 292 28.24 3.38 32.45
CA GLN A 292 27.58 2.15 32.89
C GLN A 292 26.17 1.95 32.29
N LEU A 293 25.58 2.98 31.69
CA LEU A 293 24.26 2.86 31.05
C LEU A 293 24.36 2.10 29.72
N ALA A 294 23.41 1.21 29.48
CA ALA A 294 23.33 0.46 28.23
C ALA A 294 22.73 1.34 27.12
N TYR A 295 23.56 1.74 26.15
CA TYR A 295 23.13 2.45 24.96
C TYR A 295 23.13 1.51 23.76
N GLN A 296 21.99 1.41 23.08
CA GLN A 296 21.91 0.76 21.78
C GLN A 296 21.66 1.82 20.71
N ASP A 297 22.72 2.17 19.99
CA ASP A 297 22.59 3.00 18.80
C ASP A 297 21.97 2.14 17.68
N PHE A 298 20.81 2.56 17.18
CA PHE A 298 20.27 2.15 15.91
C PHE A 298 20.02 3.43 15.11
N LEU A 299 20.21 3.38 13.79
CA LEU A 299 19.92 4.56 12.98
C LEU A 299 18.43 4.90 13.13
N SER A 300 18.12 6.19 13.26
CA SER A 300 16.73 6.60 13.35
C SER A 300 16.02 6.11 12.11
N ASN A 301 14.93 5.44 12.39
CA ASN A 301 14.08 4.87 11.39
C ASN A 301 13.07 5.91 10.88
N VAL A 302 13.00 7.05 11.54
CA VAL A 302 12.16 8.18 11.16
C VAL A 302 12.75 8.88 9.95
N THR A 303 11.90 9.21 9.00
CA THR A 303 12.20 10.23 8.00
C THR A 303 11.62 11.57 8.45
N THR A 304 12.37 12.64 8.17
CA THR A 304 11.89 14.03 8.24
C THR A 304 12.20 14.68 6.89
N GLY A 305 11.20 15.29 6.25
CA GLY A 305 11.32 15.86 4.91
C GLY A 305 10.88 17.32 4.85
N ILE A 306 11.40 18.09 3.88
CA ILE A 306 10.84 19.40 3.52
C ILE A 306 9.72 19.16 2.53
N TYR A 307 8.51 19.34 3.02
CA TYR A 307 7.28 19.40 2.28
C TYR A 307 7.19 20.73 1.53
N MET A 308 7.97 20.85 0.47
CA MET A 308 7.40 21.48 -0.71
C MET A 308 6.23 20.60 -1.12
N ARG A 309 4.98 20.93 -0.80
CA ARG A 309 3.96 20.67 -1.83
C ARG A 309 4.41 21.46 -3.05
N THR A 310 3.99 21.06 -4.23
CA THR A 310 4.75 21.27 -5.46
C THR A 310 3.97 21.97 -6.59
N ASP A 311 2.65 22.16 -6.46
CA ASP A 311 1.76 22.85 -7.40
C ASP A 311 1.34 24.28 -6.94
N LYS A 312 2.23 25.12 -6.42
CA LYS A 312 2.01 26.60 -6.41
C LYS A 312 3.29 27.16 -7.04
N PRO A 313 3.32 28.23 -7.85
CA PRO A 313 4.56 28.96 -7.93
C PRO A 313 4.92 29.43 -6.51
N PRO A 314 6.19 29.76 -6.31
CA PRO A 314 7.33 29.52 -7.21
C PRO A 314 7.70 28.02 -7.38
N PHE A 315 7.33 27.17 -6.40
CA PHE A 315 7.77 25.77 -6.25
C PHE A 315 7.33 24.84 -7.36
N ASN A 316 6.56 25.34 -8.32
CA ASN A 316 6.10 24.61 -9.47
C ASN A 316 7.12 24.67 -10.64
N ASP A 317 8.03 25.64 -10.68
CA ASP A 317 9.16 25.59 -11.58
C ASP A 317 10.19 24.55 -11.11
N VAL A 318 10.52 23.61 -12.00
CA VAL A 318 11.61 22.64 -11.89
C VAL A 318 12.90 23.27 -11.38
N ARG A 319 13.19 24.47 -11.84
CA ARG A 319 14.37 25.24 -11.48
C ARG A 319 14.26 25.73 -10.03
N VAL A 320 13.09 26.18 -9.55
CA VAL A 320 12.88 26.54 -8.14
C VAL A 320 13.03 25.34 -7.19
N ARG A 321 12.48 24.16 -7.53
CA ARG A 321 12.64 22.96 -6.66
C ARG A 321 14.06 22.44 -6.62
N ARG A 322 14.74 22.42 -7.77
CA ARG A 322 16.17 22.10 -7.83
C ARG A 322 16.97 23.15 -7.08
N ALA A 323 16.61 24.44 -7.17
CA ALA A 323 17.22 25.49 -6.37
C ALA A 323 17.04 25.27 -4.87
N ILE A 324 15.88 24.81 -4.40
CA ILE A 324 15.67 24.46 -2.98
C ILE A 324 16.47 23.22 -2.58
N SER A 325 16.49 22.19 -3.44
CA SER A 325 17.24 20.97 -3.17
C SER A 325 18.77 21.21 -3.15
N HIS A 326 19.25 22.15 -3.96
CA HIS A 326 20.62 22.67 -3.94
C HIS A 326 20.85 23.69 -2.81
N ALA A 327 19.85 24.45 -2.38
CA ALA A 327 19.98 25.37 -1.25
C ALA A 327 20.13 24.63 0.08
N VAL A 328 19.59 23.41 0.23
CA VAL A 328 19.58 22.66 1.51
C VAL A 328 20.72 21.63 1.59
N ASP A 329 21.66 21.84 2.53
CA ASP A 329 22.67 20.86 2.90
C ASP A 329 22.13 19.92 4.00
N ARG A 330 21.81 18.70 3.58
CA ARG A 330 21.23 17.64 4.40
C ARG A 330 22.26 16.93 5.29
N GLN A 331 23.54 16.94 4.91
CA GLN A 331 24.60 16.36 5.72
C GLN A 331 24.92 17.30 6.88
N ALA A 332 25.04 18.60 6.61
CA ALA A 332 25.22 19.63 7.64
C ALA A 332 24.07 19.66 8.66
N ILE A 333 22.81 19.44 8.23
CA ILE A 333 21.66 19.30 9.15
C ILE A 333 21.82 18.08 10.07
N ILE A 334 22.23 16.94 9.52
CA ILE A 334 22.43 15.71 10.29
C ILE A 334 23.57 15.84 11.30
N GLU A 335 24.67 16.48 10.92
CA GLU A 335 25.83 16.71 11.78
C GLU A 335 25.55 17.74 12.87
N ALA A 336 24.85 18.84 12.55
CA ALA A 336 24.52 19.90 13.51
C ALA A 336 23.45 19.48 14.55
N VAL A 337 22.41 18.76 14.12
CA VAL A 337 21.27 18.42 14.98
C VAL A 337 21.42 17.03 15.60
N PHE A 338 21.67 16.01 14.77
CA PHE A 338 21.63 14.60 15.16
C PHE A 338 23.03 14.01 15.46
N LEU A 339 24.09 14.80 15.30
CA LEU A 339 25.52 14.48 15.46
C LEU A 339 26.08 13.41 14.49
N ARG A 340 25.22 12.54 13.95
CA ARG A 340 25.59 11.37 13.13
C ARG A 340 24.36 10.80 12.43
N GLY A 341 24.53 10.33 11.21
CA GLY A 341 23.46 9.78 10.38
C GLY A 341 23.88 9.78 8.92
N GLU A 342 22.91 9.67 8.02
CA GLU A 342 23.15 9.68 6.57
C GLU A 342 21.94 10.32 5.85
N PRO A 343 22.11 11.08 4.76
CA PRO A 343 21.04 11.96 4.23
C PRO A 343 19.87 11.23 3.59
N SER A 344 18.65 11.59 3.99
CA SER A 344 17.39 11.02 3.50
C SER A 344 16.73 11.75 2.28
N PRO A 345 16.85 11.23 1.03
CA PRO A 345 15.82 11.26 -0.08
C PRO A 345 15.62 9.97 -1.04
N ALA A 346 14.46 9.19 -0.99
CA ALA A 346 13.86 7.73 -1.07
C ALA A 346 13.62 6.49 -0.01
N ILE A 347 14.11 6.20 1.23
CA ILE A 347 13.62 5.31 2.39
C ILE A 347 14.64 5.15 3.55
N SER A 348 14.30 5.39 4.85
CA SER A 348 15.26 5.99 5.84
C SER A 348 16.64 5.38 6.12
N ARG A 349 17.13 5.59 7.34
CA ARG A 349 18.43 5.11 7.74
C ARG A 349 18.41 4.02 8.76
N GLY A 350 17.29 3.71 9.37
CA GLY A 350 17.20 2.61 10.32
C GLY A 350 17.53 1.21 9.76
N LEU A 351 18.08 1.06 8.56
CA LEU A 351 18.33 -0.12 7.70
C LEU A 351 19.69 -0.81 8.08
N PRO A 352 20.13 -2.10 7.79
CA PRO A 352 20.05 -3.15 6.72
C PRO A 352 19.06 -3.31 5.53
N ASP A 353 18.52 -4.52 5.29
CA ASP A 353 18.54 -5.35 4.04
C ASP A 353 17.75 -4.85 2.82
N TRP A 354 17.72 -3.54 2.64
CA TRP A 354 16.49 -2.90 2.28
C TRP A 354 16.68 -1.47 1.78
N SER A 355 17.47 -1.28 0.74
CA SER A 355 18.34 -0.11 0.71
C SER A 355 19.08 0.25 -0.61
N LEU A 356 18.87 1.44 -1.23
CA LEU A 356 19.45 2.25 -2.39
C LEU A 356 20.06 3.70 -2.03
N ARG A 357 21.37 4.08 -2.17
CA ARG A 357 22.04 5.25 -1.44
C ARG A 357 22.62 6.30 -2.41
N VAL A 358 23.08 7.49 -1.93
CA VAL A 358 23.29 8.74 -2.74
C VAL A 358 23.73 8.52 -4.18
N ASP A 359 24.88 7.89 -4.36
CA ASP A 359 25.52 7.70 -5.67
C ASP A 359 24.72 6.76 -6.59
N GLN A 360 23.96 5.84 -6.00
CA GLN A 360 23.16 4.85 -6.70
C GLN A 360 21.79 5.38 -7.15
N LEU A 361 21.41 6.63 -6.81
CA LEU A 361 20.27 7.36 -7.42
C LEU A 361 20.38 7.55 -8.94
N GLY A 362 21.56 7.29 -9.53
CA GLY A 362 21.83 7.61 -10.92
C GLY A 362 21.67 9.12 -11.19
N PRO A 363 21.01 9.54 -12.28
CA PRO A 363 20.91 10.97 -12.64
C PRO A 363 20.25 11.89 -11.59
N GLY A 364 19.54 11.34 -10.60
CA GLY A 364 18.96 12.10 -9.49
C GLY A 364 19.97 12.52 -8.42
N ALA A 365 21.12 11.82 -8.29
CA ALA A 365 22.11 12.03 -7.24
C ALA A 365 22.62 13.49 -7.18
N LYS A 366 22.77 14.14 -8.35
CA LYS A 366 23.27 15.51 -8.46
C LYS A 366 22.41 16.56 -7.75
N TYR A 367 21.11 16.30 -7.55
CA TYR A 367 20.21 17.22 -6.84
C TYR A 367 20.33 17.14 -5.32
N TYR A 368 21.19 16.25 -4.79
CA TYR A 368 21.58 16.19 -3.37
C TYR A 368 22.88 16.88 -3.04
N ARG A 369 23.54 17.44 -4.05
CA ARG A 369 24.67 18.36 -3.85
C ARG A 369 24.14 19.73 -3.46
N HIS A 370 24.61 20.25 -2.32
CA HIS A 370 24.40 21.64 -1.95
C HIS A 370 25.15 22.57 -2.94
N ASP A 371 24.44 23.54 -3.52
CA ASP A 371 24.96 24.58 -4.41
C ASP A 371 24.05 25.84 -4.45
N PRO A 372 24.25 26.80 -3.52
CA PRO A 372 23.50 28.06 -3.52
C PRO A 372 23.73 28.96 -4.75
N LYS A 373 24.76 28.72 -5.57
CA LYS A 373 24.97 29.49 -6.81
C LYS A 373 24.09 28.96 -7.93
N GLU A 374 24.07 27.65 -8.12
CA GLU A 374 23.11 26.99 -9.03
C GLU A 374 21.67 27.27 -8.58
N ALA A 375 21.40 27.31 -7.27
CA ALA A 375 20.10 27.72 -6.76
C ALA A 375 19.68 29.12 -7.25
N ARG A 376 20.51 30.15 -7.05
CA ARG A 376 20.18 31.52 -7.51
C ARG A 376 20.13 31.63 -9.04
N ARG A 377 20.96 30.87 -9.78
CA ARG A 377 20.92 30.79 -11.25
C ARG A 377 19.57 30.24 -11.73
N LEU A 378 19.13 29.14 -11.13
CA LEU A 378 17.85 28.48 -11.41
C LEU A 378 16.64 29.36 -11.00
N LEU A 379 16.73 30.10 -9.89
CA LEU A 379 15.70 31.09 -9.51
C LEU A 379 15.61 32.22 -10.54
N ALA A 380 16.73 32.77 -11.01
CA ALA A 380 16.75 33.81 -12.03
C ALA A 380 16.16 33.31 -13.36
N GLU A 381 16.53 32.11 -13.80
CA GLU A 381 15.90 31.44 -14.97
C GLU A 381 14.39 31.23 -14.80
N ALA A 382 13.92 30.98 -13.57
CA ALA A 382 12.52 30.83 -13.21
C ALA A 382 11.75 32.17 -13.07
N GLY A 383 12.39 33.31 -13.34
CA GLY A 383 11.77 34.64 -13.24
C GLY A 383 11.88 35.30 -11.87
N PHE A 384 12.73 34.77 -10.97
CA PHE A 384 13.01 35.31 -9.63
C PHE A 384 14.46 35.83 -9.51
N PRO A 385 14.93 36.78 -10.36
CA PRO A 385 16.31 37.25 -10.35
C PRO A 385 16.69 38.03 -9.08
N GLN A 386 15.71 38.57 -8.35
CA GLN A 386 15.88 39.23 -7.05
C GLN A 386 15.67 38.28 -5.86
N GLY A 387 15.71 36.97 -6.12
CA GLY A 387 15.35 35.95 -5.13
C GLY A 387 13.85 35.84 -4.92
N LEU A 388 13.48 35.10 -3.88
CA LEU A 388 12.13 34.59 -3.65
C LEU A 388 11.70 34.73 -2.19
N LYS A 389 10.43 35.07 -1.94
CA LYS A 389 9.81 35.06 -0.60
C LYS A 389 8.81 33.91 -0.46
N THR A 390 8.75 33.30 0.72
CA THR A 390 7.86 32.16 1.03
C THR A 390 7.58 32.04 2.53
N GLN A 391 6.75 31.08 2.93
CA GLN A 391 6.65 30.56 4.31
C GLN A 391 7.36 29.20 4.44
N LEU A 392 7.48 28.68 5.66
CA LEU A 392 7.92 27.33 6.02
C LEU A 392 7.15 26.88 7.28
N SER A 393 6.15 26.02 7.13
CA SER A 393 5.37 25.51 8.26
C SER A 393 6.07 24.33 8.95
N GLY A 394 5.83 24.11 10.23
CA GLY A 394 6.44 22.99 10.96
C GLY A 394 5.70 22.65 12.25
N THR A 395 6.16 21.64 12.98
CA THR A 395 5.60 21.27 14.30
C THR A 395 6.63 21.29 15.43
N SER A 396 6.22 21.80 16.59
CA SER A 396 6.98 21.71 17.84
C SER A 396 6.74 20.39 18.60
N GLY A 397 5.67 19.66 18.30
CA GLY A 397 5.17 18.58 19.15
C GLY A 397 5.94 17.25 19.11
N LEU A 398 7.00 17.15 18.29
CA LEU A 398 7.96 16.02 18.32
C LEU A 398 9.36 16.42 18.80
N GLY A 399 9.44 17.45 19.63
CA GLY A 399 10.67 17.85 20.32
C GLY A 399 11.52 18.86 19.54
N ALA A 400 12.45 19.49 20.25
CA ALA A 400 13.15 20.67 19.77
C ALA A 400 14.25 20.40 18.72
N ASP A 401 14.83 19.19 18.65
CA ASP A 401 15.76 18.80 17.56
C ASP A 401 15.10 19.03 16.17
N LEU A 402 13.79 18.80 16.06
CA LEU A 402 13.02 19.03 14.84
C LEU A 402 12.82 20.53 14.54
N VAL A 403 12.63 21.36 15.58
CA VAL A 403 12.52 22.83 15.45
C VAL A 403 13.86 23.44 15.04
N ASP A 404 14.96 22.98 15.64
CA ASP A 404 16.33 23.42 15.31
C ASP A 404 16.67 23.07 13.85
N SER A 405 16.18 21.91 13.36
CA SER A 405 16.26 21.53 11.94
C SER A 405 15.52 22.51 11.01
N PHE A 406 14.34 23.01 11.40
CA PHE A 406 13.58 23.98 10.59
C PHE A 406 14.33 25.32 10.45
N GLN A 407 14.95 25.81 11.52
CA GLN A 407 15.69 27.08 11.53
C GLN A 407 16.96 26.99 10.66
N LEU A 408 17.66 25.85 10.68
CA LEU A 408 18.82 25.61 9.83
C LEU A 408 18.43 25.56 8.35
N VAL A 409 17.32 24.89 8.02
CA VAL A 409 16.74 24.91 6.66
C VAL A 409 16.35 26.33 6.22
N GLN A 410 15.68 27.11 7.08
CA GLN A 410 15.30 28.50 6.80
C GLN A 410 16.50 29.38 6.41
N ARG A 411 17.65 29.18 7.09
CA ARG A 411 18.91 29.90 6.83
C ARG A 411 19.53 29.50 5.49
N GLN A 412 19.70 28.19 5.27
CA GLN A 412 20.22 27.62 4.03
C GLN A 412 19.40 28.02 2.79
N LEU A 413 18.07 28.06 2.93
CA LEU A 413 17.17 28.61 1.91
C LEU A 413 17.48 30.08 1.58
N LYS A 414 17.67 30.93 2.60
CA LYS A 414 17.98 32.36 2.40
C LYS A 414 19.32 32.56 1.68
N GLU A 415 20.33 31.75 1.98
CA GLU A 415 21.59 31.72 1.24
C GLU A 415 21.37 31.32 -0.24
N GLY A 416 20.49 30.35 -0.51
CA GLY A 416 20.03 29.99 -1.85
C GLY A 416 19.18 31.06 -2.57
N GLY A 417 18.92 32.22 -1.95
CA GLY A 417 18.09 33.30 -2.49
C GLY A 417 16.60 33.18 -2.14
N ILE A 418 16.25 32.40 -1.12
CA ILE A 418 14.85 32.06 -0.76
C ILE A 418 14.57 32.46 0.69
N GLU A 419 13.96 33.63 0.88
CA GLU A 419 13.56 34.14 2.19
C GLU A 419 12.26 33.49 2.67
N ALA A 420 12.36 32.56 3.61
CA ALA A 420 11.23 31.82 4.18
C ALA A 420 10.79 32.36 5.56
N GLU A 421 9.49 32.57 5.75
CA GLU A 421 8.81 32.90 7.01
C GLU A 421 8.43 31.61 7.76
N LEU A 422 9.13 31.29 8.86
CA LEU A 422 8.92 30.06 9.64
C LEU A 422 7.61 30.11 10.48
N LYS A 423 6.76 29.09 10.37
CA LYS A 423 5.43 28.98 11.04
C LYS A 423 5.27 27.64 11.76
N ILE A 424 5.70 27.61 13.02
CA ILE A 424 5.60 26.42 13.88
C ILE A 424 4.17 26.32 14.45
N GLN A 425 3.62 25.10 14.45
CA GLN A 425 2.29 24.74 14.91
C GLN A 425 2.36 23.60 15.96
N GLU A 426 1.33 23.48 16.79
CA GLU A 426 1.12 22.29 17.64
C GLU A 426 0.95 21.02 16.77
N TYR A 427 1.19 19.80 17.27
CA TYR A 427 1.18 18.58 16.45
C TYR A 427 -0.21 18.20 15.92
N GLY A 428 -1.27 18.24 16.74
CA GLY A 428 -2.65 18.05 16.29
C GLY A 428 -3.06 19.09 15.24
N ALA A 429 -2.73 20.37 15.48
CA ALA A 429 -2.91 21.45 14.50
C ALA A 429 -2.13 21.16 13.20
N TYR A 430 -0.85 20.80 13.31
CA TYR A 430 0.05 20.46 12.21
C TYR A 430 -0.40 19.24 11.43
N MET A 431 -1.00 18.22 12.05
CA MET A 431 -1.58 17.08 11.33
C MET A 431 -2.91 17.52 10.66
N SER A 432 -3.74 18.31 11.36
CA SER A 432 -4.96 18.92 10.80
C SER A 432 -4.71 19.98 9.70
N THR A 433 -3.45 20.37 9.48
CA THR A 433 -3.00 21.12 8.32
C THR A 433 -2.22 20.25 7.34
N THR A 434 -1.25 19.43 7.77
CA THR A 434 -0.16 18.80 6.98
C THR A 434 -0.21 17.26 6.90
N THR A 435 -1.26 16.61 7.44
CA THR A 435 -1.83 15.40 6.78
C THR A 435 -3.15 15.71 6.06
N GLN A 436 -3.61 16.97 6.12
CA GLN A 436 -4.97 17.38 5.79
C GLN A 436 -5.16 18.29 4.56
N GLY A 437 -4.34 19.31 4.34
CA GLY A 437 -4.35 20.08 3.10
C GLY A 437 -4.06 21.56 3.22
N LYS A 438 -3.77 22.12 4.41
CA LYS A 438 -3.78 23.58 4.64
C LYS A 438 -2.42 24.21 5.03
N PHE A 439 -1.46 24.41 4.11
CA PHE A 439 -0.29 25.29 4.38
C PHE A 439 0.01 26.28 3.25
N GLU A 440 0.76 27.33 3.59
CA GLU A 440 1.43 28.20 2.65
C GLU A 440 2.95 28.13 2.81
N GLY A 441 3.67 28.65 1.81
CA GLY A 441 5.08 28.35 1.57
C GLY A 441 5.41 26.86 1.46
N LEU A 442 6.40 26.43 2.23
CA LEU A 442 6.84 25.07 2.49
C LEU A 442 6.15 24.51 3.74
N ALA A 443 6.34 23.23 4.06
CA ALA A 443 6.40 22.74 5.43
C ALA A 443 7.57 21.77 5.64
N MET A 444 7.75 21.32 6.88
CA MET A 444 8.74 20.31 7.27
C MET A 444 8.28 19.60 8.54
N GLY A 445 8.57 18.31 8.70
CA GLY A 445 8.12 17.56 9.87
C GLY A 445 8.31 16.05 9.74
N PRO A 446 7.69 15.26 10.63
CA PRO A 446 7.79 13.81 10.61
C PRO A 446 7.01 13.22 9.44
N PHE A 447 7.58 12.19 8.84
CA PHE A 447 6.83 11.23 8.05
C PHE A 447 6.28 10.04 8.88
N ALA A 448 6.79 9.78 10.11
CA ALA A 448 7.16 8.41 10.49
C ALA A 448 7.35 8.07 12.03
N ILE A 449 6.88 6.90 12.55
CA ILE A 449 7.14 6.09 13.83
C ILE A 449 6.96 4.55 13.45
N SER A 450 7.54 3.37 13.85
CA SER A 450 7.04 2.01 13.28
C SER A 450 7.59 0.58 13.66
N TRP A 451 7.34 -0.46 12.81
CA TRP A 451 7.75 -1.89 12.85
C TRP A 451 7.91 -2.77 11.53
N GLU A 452 7.74 -2.36 10.24
CA GLU A 452 7.72 -3.25 9.00
C GLU A 452 8.28 -2.79 7.57
N PRO A 453 7.98 -3.43 6.41
CA PRO A 453 8.19 -2.88 5.07
C PRO A 453 7.20 -3.23 3.90
N HIS A 454 6.03 -2.60 3.83
CA HIS A 454 5.25 -2.21 2.65
C HIS A 454 4.38 -0.95 2.89
N SER A 455 4.71 -0.16 3.91
CA SER A 455 3.97 1.04 4.37
C SER A 455 3.97 2.30 3.52
N PRO A 456 4.75 3.37 3.76
CA PRO A 456 4.56 4.69 3.16
C PRO A 456 4.25 4.96 1.66
N LEU A 457 4.35 4.13 0.59
CA LEU A 457 3.63 4.49 -0.68
C LEU A 457 2.15 4.41 -0.34
N TYR A 458 1.79 3.58 0.63
CA TYR A 458 0.44 3.33 1.03
C TYR A 458 -0.02 4.17 2.21
N GLY A 459 0.94 4.64 3.02
CA GLY A 459 0.79 5.95 3.63
C GLY A 459 0.52 6.99 2.55
N MET A 460 1.50 7.25 1.68
CA MET A 460 1.79 8.59 1.15
C MET A 460 1.74 8.82 -0.36
N TYR A 461 2.08 7.87 -1.25
CA TYR A 461 2.16 8.13 -2.70
C TYR A 461 1.04 7.52 -3.55
N LEU A 462 0.40 6.47 -3.07
CA LEU A 462 -0.61 5.70 -3.76
C LEU A 462 -1.94 5.88 -3.06
N PRO A 463 -2.81 6.72 -3.65
CA PRO A 463 -3.77 7.40 -2.83
C PRO A 463 -5.16 6.78 -2.94
N GLU A 464 -5.46 5.79 -2.09
CA GLU A 464 -6.85 5.37 -1.80
C GLU A 464 -7.28 5.58 -0.30
N GLN A 465 -6.37 6.11 0.55
CA GLN A 465 -6.50 6.43 1.99
C GLN A 465 -7.08 7.77 2.53
N LEU A 466 -6.90 9.00 1.97
CA LEU A 466 -7.24 10.22 2.77
C LEU A 466 -8.71 10.28 3.18
N ARG A 467 -9.58 9.84 2.27
CA ARG A 467 -10.92 10.39 2.08
C ARG A 467 -11.99 9.87 3.02
N ASN A 468 -12.33 10.59 4.08
CA ASN A 468 -13.72 10.66 4.60
C ASN A 468 -13.99 12.13 5.30
N SER A 469 -14.72 12.74 6.32
CA SER A 469 -15.74 12.73 7.51
C SER A 469 -17.29 13.20 7.39
N SER A 470 -18.30 12.27 7.31
CA SER A 470 -19.79 12.23 6.95
C SER A 470 -20.49 12.80 5.63
N HIS A 471 -21.37 12.03 4.89
CA HIS A 471 -22.76 12.39 4.33
C HIS A 471 -23.36 11.95 2.91
N GLY A 472 -24.62 11.43 2.92
CA GLY A 472 -25.85 11.84 2.13
C GLY A 472 -26.06 11.66 0.58
N GLN A 473 -27.15 11.02 0.09
CA GLN A 473 -27.61 10.88 -1.34
C GLN A 473 -29.13 11.26 -1.45
N PRO A 474 -29.93 11.13 -2.56
CA PRO A 474 -29.74 11.04 -4.04
C PRO A 474 -30.78 11.87 -4.89
N ARG A 475 -30.82 11.73 -6.25
CA ARG A 475 -32.06 11.69 -7.10
C ARG A 475 -31.81 11.11 -8.52
N ARG A 476 -32.84 10.91 -9.37
CA ARG A 476 -32.87 9.88 -10.46
C ARG A 476 -33.43 10.33 -11.85
N ARG A 477 -32.77 9.89 -12.96
CA ARG A 477 -33.32 9.39 -14.28
C ARG A 477 -34.25 10.36 -15.10
N PRO A 478 -34.73 10.06 -16.36
CA PRO A 478 -34.73 8.80 -17.14
C PRO A 478 -34.46 8.80 -18.68
N VAL A 479 -33.96 7.65 -19.17
CA VAL A 479 -34.37 6.87 -20.38
C VAL A 479 -34.27 7.45 -21.83
N ALA A 480 -33.35 6.82 -22.59
CA ALA A 480 -33.36 6.40 -24.01
C ALA A 480 -34.25 7.06 -25.09
N ARG A 481 -33.61 7.53 -26.19
CA ARG A 481 -34.24 7.70 -27.52
C ARG A 481 -33.22 7.73 -28.70
N ALA A 482 -32.59 6.60 -29.06
CA ALA A 482 -31.60 6.57 -30.17
C ALA A 482 -31.39 5.21 -30.90
N VAL A 483 -32.25 4.19 -30.73
CA VAL A 483 -32.02 2.83 -31.28
C VAL A 483 -32.93 2.49 -32.49
N SER A 484 -33.86 3.37 -32.86
CA SER A 484 -34.84 3.13 -33.93
C SER A 484 -34.34 3.34 -35.36
N ALA A 485 -33.14 3.89 -35.57
CA ALA A 485 -32.70 4.34 -36.90
C ALA A 485 -32.03 3.26 -37.78
N LEU A 486 -31.21 2.36 -37.21
CA LEU A 486 -30.36 1.45 -37.99
C LEU A 486 -30.93 0.04 -38.23
N ARG A 487 -32.25 -0.15 -38.06
CA ARG A 487 -32.94 -1.42 -38.39
C ARG A 487 -33.53 -1.49 -39.81
N ARG A 488 -33.18 -0.55 -40.71
CA ARG A 488 -33.65 -0.51 -42.11
C ARG A 488 -32.50 -0.52 -43.13
N ALA A 489 -31.79 -1.65 -43.25
CA ALA A 489 -30.97 -2.01 -44.43
C ALA A 489 -30.54 -3.50 -44.37
N ILE A 490 -31.39 -4.43 -44.79
CA ILE A 490 -31.02 -5.85 -44.99
C ILE A 490 -31.28 -6.25 -46.44
N SER A 491 -30.23 -6.23 -47.26
CA SER A 491 -30.17 -6.72 -48.66
C SER A 491 -28.72 -6.55 -49.14
N LEU A 492 -27.98 -7.51 -49.73
CA LEU A 492 -28.35 -8.80 -50.34
C LEU A 492 -27.36 -9.95 -50.03
N ARG A 493 -27.91 -11.17 -50.14
CA ARG A 493 -27.38 -12.52 -50.43
C ARG A 493 -25.86 -12.79 -50.54
N ALA A 494 -25.47 -13.99 -50.08
CA ALA A 494 -24.14 -14.57 -50.26
C ALA A 494 -24.11 -15.62 -51.40
N ARG A 495 -23.42 -15.33 -52.51
CA ARG A 495 -22.99 -16.34 -53.52
C ARG A 495 -21.55 -16.16 -53.99
N ASP A 496 -21.06 -14.93 -54.10
CA ASP A 496 -19.88 -14.62 -54.94
C ASP A 496 -18.56 -14.50 -54.16
N ARG A 497 -18.20 -15.53 -53.38
CA ARG A 497 -16.86 -15.68 -52.78
C ARG A 497 -16.19 -17.05 -53.00
N ARG A 498 -16.76 -17.90 -53.86
CA ARG A 498 -16.12 -19.18 -54.27
C ARG A 498 -15.18 -19.05 -55.47
N ALA A 499 -15.11 -17.88 -56.11
CA ALA A 499 -14.35 -17.61 -57.34
C ALA A 499 -12.99 -16.91 -57.13
N LEU A 500 -12.42 -16.96 -55.91
CA LEU A 500 -11.17 -16.28 -55.54
C LEU A 500 -10.13 -17.24 -54.93
N MET A 501 -10.27 -18.54 -55.19
CA MET A 501 -9.38 -19.62 -54.73
C MET A 501 -8.74 -20.43 -55.88
N GLU A 502 -8.94 -20.01 -57.14
CA GLU A 502 -8.44 -20.71 -58.32
C GLU A 502 -7.63 -19.75 -59.23
N THR A 503 -6.53 -19.22 -58.69
CA THR A 503 -5.52 -18.54 -59.53
C THR A 503 -4.10 -18.87 -59.06
N PHE A 504 -3.62 -20.02 -59.55
CA PHE A 504 -2.22 -20.35 -59.81
C PHE A 504 -1.19 -20.28 -58.65
N THR A 505 -1.01 -21.41 -57.98
CA THR A 505 0.32 -21.86 -57.54
C THR A 505 1.02 -22.62 -58.69
N ALA A 506 2.01 -21.98 -59.34
CA ALA A 506 2.89 -22.65 -60.31
C ALA A 506 4.36 -22.26 -60.10
N ARG A 507 5.19 -23.30 -59.91
CA ARG A 507 6.62 -23.24 -59.52
C ARG A 507 7.51 -22.58 -60.58
N LEU A 508 8.65 -22.04 -60.13
CA LEU A 508 9.97 -22.59 -60.49
C LEU A 508 11.01 -22.29 -59.40
N SER A 509 12.22 -22.88 -59.49
CA SER A 509 13.12 -23.05 -58.33
C SER A 509 14.61 -23.19 -58.68
N ARG A 510 15.45 -23.29 -57.63
CA ARG A 510 16.94 -23.43 -57.57
C ARG A 510 17.69 -22.08 -57.55
N GLY A 511 18.76 -21.91 -56.75
CA GLY A 511 19.29 -22.79 -55.70
C GLY A 511 20.63 -22.31 -55.12
N LEU A 512 20.90 -22.63 -53.86
CA LEU A 512 22.21 -22.51 -53.18
C LEU A 512 22.42 -23.75 -52.30
N THR A 513 23.68 -24.07 -51.95
CA THR A 513 24.05 -25.39 -51.43
C THR A 513 24.79 -25.36 -50.10
N ARG A 514 24.91 -26.54 -49.48
CA ARG A 514 25.58 -26.75 -48.19
C ARG A 514 27.08 -26.37 -48.19
N ARG A 515 27.69 -26.19 -49.36
CA ARG A 515 29.10 -25.80 -49.52
C ARG A 515 29.31 -24.30 -49.34
N ASP A 516 28.29 -23.50 -49.65
CA ASP A 516 28.36 -22.03 -49.65
C ASP A 516 28.38 -21.48 -48.21
N LEU A 517 27.68 -22.15 -47.29
CA LEU A 517 27.68 -21.87 -45.85
C LEU A 517 28.94 -22.36 -45.10
N LEU A 518 29.83 -23.12 -45.75
CA LEU A 518 31.03 -23.70 -45.13
C LEU A 518 32.33 -22.94 -45.44
N ARG A 519 32.27 -21.82 -46.18
CA ARG A 519 33.44 -20.97 -46.48
C ARG A 519 33.60 -19.74 -45.58
N ALA A 520 32.63 -19.44 -44.71
CA ALA A 520 32.66 -18.30 -43.80
C ALA A 520 33.20 -18.64 -42.39
N GLY A 521 34.04 -19.67 -42.25
CA GLY A 521 34.53 -20.14 -40.96
C GLY A 521 35.97 -20.67 -40.95
N LEU A 522 36.77 -20.11 -40.03
CA LEU A 522 38.00 -20.67 -39.44
C LEU A 522 39.24 -20.88 -40.32
N VAL A 523 40.02 -19.80 -40.47
CA VAL A 523 41.44 -19.72 -40.02
C VAL A 523 41.58 -18.28 -39.45
N ALA A 524 41.79 -18.00 -38.16
CA ALA A 524 42.86 -18.38 -37.22
C ALA A 524 44.25 -17.85 -37.65
N GLY A 525 45.01 -17.11 -36.84
CA GLY A 525 44.72 -16.56 -35.50
C GLY A 525 45.97 -15.92 -34.86
N ALA A 526 45.84 -15.43 -33.62
CA ALA A 526 46.89 -14.80 -32.79
C ALA A 526 47.53 -13.52 -33.37
N THR A 527 47.64 -12.40 -32.65
CA THR A 527 48.07 -12.27 -31.24
C THR A 527 47.33 -11.19 -30.44
N LEU A 528 47.28 -11.38 -29.11
CA LEU A 528 47.29 -10.39 -28.02
C LEU A 528 46.54 -9.04 -28.24
N SER A 529 45.51 -8.68 -27.47
CA SER A 529 45.51 -8.67 -25.99
C SER A 529 44.10 -8.80 -25.38
N ALA A 530 44.04 -8.96 -24.05
CA ALA A 530 42.86 -9.43 -23.31
C ALA A 530 41.62 -8.51 -23.28
N GLU A 531 40.44 -9.11 -23.43
CA GLU A 531 39.21 -8.71 -22.74
C GLU A 531 38.55 -9.94 -22.09
N PRO A 532 37.87 -9.81 -20.93
CA PRO A 532 37.37 -10.95 -20.16
C PRO A 532 35.98 -11.42 -20.60
N ALA A 533 35.88 -12.69 -20.97
CA ALA A 533 34.58 -13.36 -21.07
C ALA A 533 34.02 -13.64 -19.66
N LEU A 534 32.92 -12.99 -19.26
CA LEU A 534 31.90 -13.54 -18.33
C LEU A 534 30.69 -12.58 -18.19
N ALA A 535 29.73 -12.66 -19.11
CA ALA A 535 28.37 -12.22 -18.81
C ALA A 535 27.73 -13.30 -17.89
N PRO A 536 27.34 -12.99 -16.64
CA PRO A 536 26.87 -14.01 -15.71
C PRO A 536 25.49 -14.54 -16.13
N ARG A 537 25.48 -15.71 -16.76
CA ARG A 537 24.27 -16.48 -17.08
C ARG A 537 23.61 -16.92 -15.77
N ALA A 538 22.69 -16.09 -15.27
CA ALA A 538 22.04 -16.29 -13.97
C ALA A 538 21.47 -17.71 -13.84
N LEU A 539 22.03 -18.47 -12.89
CA LEU A 539 21.49 -19.76 -12.49
C LEU A 539 20.08 -19.55 -11.96
N ARG A 540 19.08 -20.13 -12.65
CA ARG A 540 17.73 -20.28 -12.09
C ARG A 540 17.81 -21.24 -10.91
N ALA A 541 18.05 -20.69 -9.72
CA ALA A 541 17.92 -21.43 -8.47
C ALA A 541 16.53 -22.08 -8.41
N GLN A 542 16.48 -23.37 -8.15
CA GLN A 542 15.21 -24.09 -8.07
C GLN A 542 14.39 -23.56 -6.88
N PRO A 543 13.05 -23.51 -6.97
CA PRO A 543 12.22 -23.03 -5.86
C PRO A 543 12.47 -23.84 -4.60
N LYS A 544 13.13 -23.25 -3.60
CA LYS A 544 13.18 -23.84 -2.26
C LYS A 544 11.75 -23.81 -1.73
N ARG A 545 11.19 -24.99 -1.45
CA ARG A 545 9.94 -25.05 -0.70
C ARG A 545 10.22 -24.69 0.76
N GLY A 546 9.43 -23.75 1.25
CA GLY A 546 9.39 -23.33 2.63
C GLY A 546 9.93 -21.94 2.90
N GLY A 547 10.19 -21.69 4.18
CA GLY A 547 10.48 -20.36 4.69
C GLY A 547 9.22 -19.50 4.82
N VAL A 548 9.20 -18.64 5.84
CA VAL A 548 8.11 -17.69 6.09
C VAL A 548 8.51 -16.37 5.44
N LEU A 549 7.87 -15.97 4.34
CA LEU A 549 8.14 -14.66 3.74
C LEU A 549 7.50 -13.55 4.58
N ARG A 550 8.23 -12.90 5.47
CA ARG A 550 7.63 -11.87 6.31
C ARG A 550 7.37 -10.55 5.54
N VAL A 551 6.21 -10.35 4.85
CA VAL A 551 5.67 -9.16 3.98
C VAL A 551 4.77 -6.43 5.00
N ARG A 552 3.94 -5.43 4.47
CA ARG A 552 2.94 -4.56 5.27
C ARG A 552 1.61 -5.23 5.27
N GLY A 553 0.79 -4.88 6.23
CA GLY A 553 -0.60 -4.61 6.02
C GLY A 553 -1.12 -3.23 6.33
N TYR A 554 -1.92 -2.73 5.40
CA TYR A 554 -3.03 -1.85 5.77
C TYR A 554 -3.80 -2.54 6.85
N ASP A 555 -4.19 -1.80 7.88
CA ASP A 555 -5.10 -0.64 7.83
C ASP A 555 -6.59 -0.73 7.29
N PRO A 556 -7.39 -1.82 7.32
CA PRO A 556 -8.62 -1.93 6.48
C PRO A 556 -9.99 -2.25 7.17
N PRO A 557 -11.19 -1.73 6.78
CA PRO A 557 -12.49 -1.77 7.53
C PRO A 557 -13.38 -3.03 7.78
N HIS A 558 -13.99 -3.71 6.81
CA HIS A 558 -14.79 -4.94 6.99
C HIS A 558 -14.75 -5.98 5.86
N PHE A 559 -15.21 -7.19 6.15
CA PHE A 559 -15.01 -8.28 5.20
C PHE A 559 -15.94 -8.39 4.01
N ASP A 560 -16.87 -7.48 3.79
CA ASP A 560 -17.65 -7.62 2.58
C ASP A 560 -16.82 -7.23 1.33
N PRO A 561 -16.51 -8.16 0.40
CA PRO A 561 -15.91 -7.78 -0.89
C PRO A 561 -16.87 -6.94 -1.72
N HIS A 562 -18.17 -7.04 -1.46
CA HIS A 562 -19.24 -6.38 -2.20
C HIS A 562 -19.89 -5.23 -1.40
N GLN A 563 -19.29 -4.72 -0.32
CA GLN A 563 -19.79 -3.50 0.36
C GLN A 563 -18.67 -2.47 0.69
N THR A 564 -17.53 -2.55 0.02
CA THR A 564 -16.35 -1.69 0.24
C THR A 564 -15.88 -0.99 -1.05
N LEU A 565 -15.26 0.18 -0.91
CA LEU A 565 -14.32 0.74 -1.90
C LEU A 565 -12.91 0.89 -1.33
N ASN A 566 -12.68 0.44 -0.10
CA ASN A 566 -11.41 0.69 0.53
C ASN A 566 -10.35 -0.22 -0.09
N PHE A 567 -9.33 0.36 -0.73
CA PHE A 567 -8.15 -0.37 -1.20
C PHE A 567 -7.59 -1.31 -0.14
N LYS A 568 -7.71 -0.86 1.11
CA LYS A 568 -7.24 -1.48 2.33
C LYS A 568 -7.83 -2.88 2.34
N THR A 569 -9.15 -2.94 2.12
CA THR A 569 -9.93 -4.14 1.90
C THR A 569 -9.25 -4.85 0.79
N ASN A 570 -9.32 -4.31 -0.43
CA ASN A 570 -8.95 -5.00 -1.65
C ASN A 570 -7.56 -5.66 -1.62
N ASN A 571 -6.56 -5.06 -0.97
CA ASN A 571 -5.29 -5.75 -0.78
C ASN A 571 -5.41 -6.95 0.14
N THR A 572 -5.99 -6.78 1.34
CA THR A 572 -6.28 -7.88 2.33
C THR A 572 -7.19 -8.87 1.58
N LEU A 573 -7.94 -8.40 0.60
CA LEU A 573 -8.72 -9.23 -0.27
C LEU A 573 -7.79 -9.86 -1.27
N SER A 574 -6.58 -10.21 -0.87
CA SER A 574 -5.82 -11.23 -1.53
C SER A 574 -5.62 -12.46 -0.58
N PHE A 575 -4.72 -13.43 -0.82
CA PHE A 575 -4.54 -14.83 -0.29
C PHE A 575 -5.69 -15.68 0.24
N VAL A 576 -6.96 -15.24 0.38
CA VAL A 576 -8.11 -16.14 0.47
C VAL A 576 -9.33 -16.03 -0.50
N TYR A 577 -9.18 -15.70 -1.79
CA TYR A 577 -10.09 -16.13 -2.89
C TYR A 577 -9.32 -16.47 -4.17
N SER A 578 -10.00 -17.07 -5.15
CA SER A 578 -9.63 -16.88 -6.55
C SER A 578 -10.71 -16.09 -7.29
N LYS A 579 -10.31 -15.57 -8.45
CA LYS A 579 -11.19 -14.97 -9.46
C LYS A 579 -11.54 -16.04 -10.51
N LEU A 580 -12.42 -15.74 -11.46
CA LEU A 580 -12.54 -16.59 -12.66
C LEU A 580 -11.25 -16.54 -13.50
N VAL A 581 -10.69 -15.35 -13.62
CA VAL A 581 -9.45 -15.03 -14.33
C VAL A 581 -8.64 -14.04 -13.49
N ARG A 582 -7.32 -14.04 -13.59
CA ARG A 582 -6.44 -13.17 -12.78
C ARG A 582 -5.50 -12.35 -13.65
N HIS A 583 -4.89 -11.32 -13.08
CA HIS A 583 -3.72 -10.69 -13.72
C HIS A 583 -2.48 -11.58 -13.58
N LYS A 584 -1.62 -11.57 -14.59
CA LYS A 584 -0.35 -12.28 -14.62
C LYS A 584 0.70 -11.62 -13.70
N VAL A 585 1.63 -12.44 -13.21
CA VAL A 585 2.40 -12.19 -11.99
C VAL A 585 3.80 -12.82 -11.97
N GLY A 586 4.67 -12.33 -11.08
CA GLY A 586 6.03 -12.84 -10.84
C GLY A 586 7.12 -12.12 -11.66
N ALA A 587 8.39 -12.48 -11.45
CA ALA A 587 9.56 -11.78 -11.98
C ALA A 587 9.67 -11.65 -13.51
N GLY A 588 8.82 -12.33 -14.28
CA GLY A 588 8.71 -12.20 -15.73
C GLY A 588 7.68 -11.19 -16.23
N VAL A 589 7.09 -10.37 -15.35
CA VAL A 589 6.03 -9.40 -15.68
C VAL A 589 6.56 -7.97 -15.56
N THR A 590 6.30 -7.16 -16.58
CA THR A 590 6.60 -5.73 -16.56
C THR A 590 5.59 -5.01 -15.65
N PRO A 591 6.03 -4.20 -14.67
CA PRO A 591 5.13 -3.41 -13.84
C PRO A 591 4.24 -2.49 -14.69
N GLY A 592 2.96 -2.39 -14.36
CA GLY A 592 1.98 -1.60 -15.13
C GLY A 592 1.31 -2.38 -16.27
N THR A 593 1.67 -3.67 -16.45
CA THR A 593 0.97 -4.58 -17.37
C THR A 593 0.03 -5.50 -16.60
N PHE A 594 -1.21 -5.61 -17.10
CA PHE A 594 -2.29 -6.34 -16.43
C PHE A 594 -2.89 -7.38 -17.38
N THR A 595 -2.02 -8.21 -17.97
CA THR A 595 -2.43 -9.33 -18.84
C THR A 595 -3.31 -10.30 -18.05
N VAL A 596 -4.51 -10.57 -18.55
CA VAL A 596 -5.46 -11.51 -17.94
C VAL A 596 -5.07 -12.96 -18.32
N GLU A 597 -5.11 -13.86 -17.35
CA GLU A 597 -4.85 -15.30 -17.52
C GLU A 597 -5.83 -16.18 -16.70
N PRO A 598 -6.00 -17.47 -17.06
CA PRO A 598 -6.84 -18.42 -16.31
C PRO A 598 -6.62 -18.44 -14.79
N ASP A 599 -7.71 -18.38 -14.02
CA ASP A 599 -7.73 -18.61 -12.57
C ASP A 599 -8.64 -19.79 -12.21
N LEU A 600 -9.84 -19.60 -11.64
CA LEU A 600 -10.80 -20.70 -11.44
C LEU A 600 -11.37 -21.24 -12.75
N ALA A 601 -11.51 -20.38 -13.77
CA ALA A 601 -11.73 -20.84 -15.14
C ALA A 601 -10.41 -21.36 -15.71
N GLU A 602 -10.42 -22.56 -16.29
CA GLU A 602 -9.28 -23.09 -17.06
C GLU A 602 -9.20 -22.48 -18.46
N ARG A 603 -10.36 -22.16 -19.05
CA ARG A 603 -10.53 -21.44 -20.32
C ARG A 603 -11.88 -20.73 -20.36
N TRP A 604 -12.07 -19.88 -21.34
CA TRP A 604 -13.37 -19.28 -21.67
C TRP A 604 -13.54 -19.15 -23.19
N GLU A 605 -14.79 -19.00 -23.62
CA GLU A 605 -15.21 -18.94 -25.02
C GLU A 605 -16.18 -17.77 -25.20
N GLU A 606 -15.99 -16.97 -26.26
CA GLU A 606 -16.83 -15.81 -26.61
C GLU A 606 -17.62 -16.11 -27.90
N PRO A 607 -18.69 -16.94 -27.85
CA PRO A 607 -19.42 -17.38 -29.05
C PRO A 607 -20.20 -16.25 -29.75
N ASP A 608 -20.51 -15.16 -29.06
CA ASP A 608 -21.08 -13.94 -29.61
C ASP A 608 -20.62 -12.72 -28.80
N ASP A 609 -20.84 -11.51 -29.33
CA ASP A 609 -20.42 -10.25 -28.70
C ASP A 609 -21.05 -9.97 -27.32
N THR A 610 -22.07 -10.72 -26.93
CA THR A 610 -22.85 -10.56 -25.69
C THR A 610 -22.80 -11.77 -24.76
N THR A 611 -21.96 -12.75 -25.04
CA THR A 611 -21.92 -14.02 -24.30
C THR A 611 -20.50 -14.47 -24.03
N VAL A 612 -20.20 -14.78 -22.77
CA VAL A 612 -18.90 -15.35 -22.36
C VAL A 612 -19.15 -16.60 -21.53
N VAL A 613 -18.63 -17.74 -21.99
CA VAL A 613 -18.76 -19.04 -21.34
C VAL A 613 -17.44 -19.38 -20.65
N PHE A 614 -17.45 -19.60 -19.34
CA PHE A 614 -16.29 -20.00 -18.55
C PHE A 614 -16.39 -21.47 -18.20
N HIS A 615 -15.33 -22.22 -18.47
CA HIS A 615 -15.18 -23.60 -18.02
C HIS A 615 -14.27 -23.64 -16.80
N LEU A 616 -14.79 -24.15 -15.69
CA LEU A 616 -14.17 -24.16 -14.38
C LEU A 616 -13.25 -25.38 -14.22
N ARG A 617 -12.16 -25.19 -13.48
CA ARG A 617 -11.29 -26.29 -13.05
C ARG A 617 -12.08 -27.27 -12.17
N LYS A 618 -11.96 -28.55 -12.48
CA LYS A 618 -12.50 -29.64 -11.67
C LYS A 618 -11.59 -29.92 -10.48
N GLY A 619 -12.15 -30.42 -9.38
CA GLY A 619 -11.39 -30.77 -8.18
C GLY A 619 -10.90 -29.59 -7.34
N VAL A 620 -11.21 -28.35 -7.72
CA VAL A 620 -11.04 -27.16 -6.87
C VAL A 620 -11.86 -27.37 -5.61
N ARG A 621 -11.26 -27.25 -4.42
CA ARG A 621 -11.98 -27.35 -3.15
C ARG A 621 -12.00 -26.01 -2.44
N TRP A 622 -13.11 -25.76 -1.75
CA TRP A 622 -13.09 -24.85 -0.61
C TRP A 622 -12.54 -25.64 0.58
N PRO A 623 -11.43 -25.25 1.20
CA PRO A 623 -10.78 -26.14 2.16
C PRO A 623 -11.59 -26.38 3.46
N ASN A 624 -11.14 -27.35 4.26
CA ASN A 624 -12.03 -28.16 5.11
C ASN A 624 -12.51 -27.57 6.48
N LYS A 625 -13.59 -26.76 6.54
CA LYS A 625 -14.26 -26.33 7.81
C LYS A 625 -15.77 -26.22 7.71
N PRO A 626 -16.51 -26.29 8.83
CA PRO A 626 -17.96 -26.12 8.84
C PRO A 626 -18.45 -24.70 8.52
N PRO A 627 -19.55 -24.57 7.74
CA PRO A 627 -20.25 -25.59 6.94
C PRO A 627 -19.62 -26.11 5.62
N LEU A 628 -18.55 -25.56 5.04
CA LEU A 628 -18.09 -26.00 3.71
C LEU A 628 -17.40 -27.38 3.66
N ASN A 629 -16.74 -27.80 4.74
CA ASN A 629 -16.24 -29.16 4.97
C ASN A 629 -15.49 -29.81 3.79
N GLY A 630 -14.68 -29.02 3.06
CA GLY A 630 -13.81 -29.54 2.00
C GLY A 630 -14.52 -29.73 0.66
N ARG A 631 -15.77 -29.22 0.49
CA ARG A 631 -16.54 -29.43 -0.73
C ARG A 631 -15.88 -28.80 -1.95
N GLU A 632 -16.24 -29.32 -3.12
CA GLU A 632 -15.80 -28.79 -4.40
C GLU A 632 -16.44 -27.41 -4.68
N LEU A 633 -15.74 -26.55 -5.41
CA LEU A 633 -16.32 -25.38 -6.07
C LEU A 633 -16.99 -25.78 -7.38
N ILE A 634 -18.17 -25.23 -7.62
CA ILE A 634 -19.03 -25.54 -8.77
C ILE A 634 -19.62 -24.28 -9.40
N ALA A 635 -20.24 -24.41 -10.57
CA ALA A 635 -20.81 -23.29 -11.34
C ALA A 635 -21.86 -22.49 -10.56
N GLU A 636 -22.57 -23.12 -9.63
CA GLU A 636 -23.54 -22.52 -8.72
C GLU A 636 -22.91 -21.49 -7.77
N ASP A 637 -21.65 -21.68 -7.36
CA ASP A 637 -20.91 -20.72 -6.53
C ASP A 637 -20.58 -19.44 -7.29
N VAL A 638 -20.18 -19.62 -8.54
CA VAL A 638 -19.87 -18.53 -9.47
C VAL A 638 -21.14 -17.75 -9.79
N LYS A 639 -22.27 -18.44 -10.02
CA LYS A 639 -23.58 -17.81 -10.17
C LYS A 639 -23.96 -17.03 -8.90
N PHE A 640 -23.91 -17.67 -7.73
CA PHE A 640 -24.24 -17.03 -6.45
C PHE A 640 -23.42 -15.75 -6.22
N THR A 641 -22.12 -15.82 -6.48
CA THR A 641 -21.19 -14.69 -6.35
C THR A 641 -21.67 -13.46 -7.13
N TYR A 642 -21.91 -13.63 -8.43
CA TYR A 642 -22.20 -12.49 -9.31
C TYR A 642 -23.67 -12.07 -9.26
N ASP A 643 -24.61 -13.00 -8.98
CA ASP A 643 -25.97 -12.65 -8.58
C ASP A 643 -25.94 -11.77 -7.32
N ARG A 644 -25.14 -12.12 -6.29
CA ARG A 644 -24.94 -11.29 -5.09
C ARG A 644 -24.31 -9.95 -5.45
N PHE A 645 -23.22 -9.92 -6.22
CA PHE A 645 -22.55 -8.68 -6.63
C PHE A 645 -23.53 -7.70 -7.30
N LEU A 646 -24.45 -8.20 -8.13
CA LEU A 646 -25.44 -7.39 -8.84
C LEU A 646 -26.68 -7.02 -8.00
N THR A 647 -26.97 -7.72 -6.90
CA THR A 647 -28.19 -7.50 -6.09
C THR A 647 -27.94 -6.86 -4.72
N GLU A 648 -26.72 -6.96 -4.19
CA GLU A 648 -26.30 -6.40 -2.90
C GLU A 648 -26.54 -4.87 -2.86
N LYS A 649 -27.43 -4.42 -1.96
CA LYS A 649 -27.97 -3.06 -1.95
C LYS A 649 -26.91 -1.99 -1.67
N ALA A 650 -25.88 -2.36 -0.93
CA ALA A 650 -24.80 -1.46 -0.55
C ALA A 650 -23.56 -1.57 -1.44
N ASN A 651 -23.56 -2.37 -2.53
CA ASN A 651 -22.38 -2.60 -3.34
C ASN A 651 -21.95 -1.37 -4.15
N PRO A 652 -20.80 -0.75 -3.81
CA PRO A 652 -20.32 0.44 -4.51
C PRO A 652 -19.53 0.10 -5.78
N LEU A 653 -19.11 -1.16 -5.96
CA LEU A 653 -18.39 -1.68 -7.12
C LEU A 653 -19.33 -2.20 -8.22
N LYS A 654 -20.65 -2.23 -7.97
CA LYS A 654 -21.66 -2.79 -8.88
C LYS A 654 -21.52 -2.33 -10.35
N PHE A 655 -21.14 -1.06 -10.56
CA PHE A 655 -20.97 -0.48 -11.89
C PHE A 655 -20.03 -1.26 -12.82
N MET A 656 -19.03 -1.97 -12.27
CA MET A 656 -18.07 -2.77 -13.06
C MET A 656 -18.74 -3.94 -13.78
N LEU A 657 -19.85 -4.46 -13.25
CA LEU A 657 -20.65 -5.54 -13.85
C LEU A 657 -22.05 -5.08 -14.26
N ASP A 658 -22.37 -3.78 -14.27
CA ASP A 658 -23.65 -3.26 -14.81
C ASP A 658 -23.94 -3.73 -16.26
N PRO A 659 -22.94 -3.96 -17.16
CA PRO A 659 -23.17 -4.58 -18.46
C PRO A 659 -23.61 -6.05 -18.42
N VAL A 660 -23.40 -6.78 -17.32
CA VAL A 660 -23.86 -8.18 -17.17
C VAL A 660 -25.37 -8.20 -16.95
N ASP A 661 -26.11 -8.90 -17.81
CA ASP A 661 -27.55 -9.13 -17.64
C ASP A 661 -27.80 -10.15 -16.53
N ARG A 662 -27.17 -11.32 -16.65
CA ARG A 662 -27.33 -12.46 -15.74
C ARG A 662 -26.20 -13.49 -15.91
N VAL A 663 -26.00 -14.31 -14.89
CA VAL A 663 -25.15 -15.51 -14.95
C VAL A 663 -26.02 -16.76 -14.97
N GLU A 664 -25.82 -17.61 -15.97
CA GLU A 664 -26.52 -18.87 -16.23
C GLU A 664 -25.57 -20.05 -15.91
N VAL A 665 -25.98 -21.00 -15.06
CA VAL A 665 -25.31 -22.30 -14.97
C VAL A 665 -25.69 -23.12 -16.21
N VAL A 666 -24.71 -23.78 -16.83
CA VAL A 666 -24.91 -24.69 -17.98
C VAL A 666 -24.74 -26.14 -17.52
N ASP A 667 -23.68 -26.41 -16.78
CA ASP A 667 -23.42 -27.63 -16.04
C ASP A 667 -22.57 -27.32 -14.80
N ARG A 668 -22.32 -28.32 -13.95
CA ARG A 668 -21.54 -28.24 -12.70
C ARG A 668 -20.20 -27.48 -12.81
N TYR A 669 -19.58 -27.46 -13.99
CA TYR A 669 -18.30 -26.79 -14.26
C TYR A 669 -18.36 -25.78 -15.40
N THR A 670 -19.54 -25.40 -15.89
CA THR A 670 -19.68 -24.40 -16.96
C THR A 670 -20.67 -23.32 -16.57
N VAL A 671 -20.19 -22.07 -16.47
CA VAL A 671 -21.02 -20.87 -16.26
C VAL A 671 -20.99 -19.99 -17.50
N LYS A 672 -22.11 -19.33 -17.78
CA LYS A 672 -22.32 -18.48 -18.95
C LYS A 672 -22.82 -17.12 -18.51
N PHE A 673 -22.04 -16.08 -18.80
CA PHE A 673 -22.44 -14.69 -18.64
C PHE A 673 -23.21 -14.27 -19.88
N ARG A 674 -24.39 -13.67 -19.69
CA ARG A 674 -25.09 -12.90 -20.72
C ARG A 674 -24.91 -11.41 -20.44
N LEU A 675 -24.65 -10.63 -21.47
CA LEU A 675 -24.41 -9.20 -21.41
C LEU A 675 -25.58 -8.44 -22.03
N LYS A 676 -25.88 -7.25 -21.50
CA LYS A 676 -26.93 -6.35 -22.00
C LYS A 676 -26.53 -5.67 -23.32
N GLU A 677 -25.23 -5.52 -23.54
CA GLU A 677 -24.59 -4.99 -24.73
C GLU A 677 -23.15 -5.52 -24.82
N PRO A 678 -22.46 -5.41 -25.99
CA PRO A 678 -21.08 -5.85 -26.11
C PRO A 678 -20.14 -5.09 -25.16
N PHE A 679 -19.33 -5.85 -24.43
CA PHE A 679 -18.46 -5.31 -23.37
C PHE A 679 -17.08 -6.00 -23.34
N VAL A 680 -16.16 -5.47 -24.14
CA VAL A 680 -14.79 -6.00 -24.36
C VAL A 680 -13.84 -5.92 -23.15
N TRP A 681 -14.36 -5.57 -21.98
CA TRP A 681 -13.62 -5.44 -20.73
C TRP A 681 -14.09 -6.42 -19.65
N LEU A 682 -15.06 -7.31 -19.93
CA LEU A 682 -15.57 -8.26 -18.94
C LEU A 682 -14.45 -9.08 -18.28
N LEU A 683 -13.48 -9.55 -19.06
CA LEU A 683 -12.33 -10.32 -18.56
C LEU A 683 -11.45 -9.49 -17.62
N ASN A 684 -11.24 -8.20 -17.92
CA ASN A 684 -10.50 -7.29 -17.04
C ASN A 684 -11.29 -6.90 -15.79
N MET A 685 -12.62 -6.83 -15.87
CA MET A 685 -13.48 -6.65 -14.70
C MET A 685 -13.46 -7.89 -13.81
N LEU A 686 -13.56 -9.09 -14.38
CA LEU A 686 -13.48 -10.35 -13.63
C LEU A 686 -12.06 -10.66 -13.11
N ALA A 687 -11.02 -10.04 -13.70
CA ALA A 687 -9.65 -10.05 -13.21
C ALA A 687 -9.32 -8.90 -12.24
N ASN A 688 -10.23 -7.94 -12.06
CA ASN A 688 -10.00 -6.74 -11.27
C ASN A 688 -9.71 -7.12 -9.81
N PRO A 689 -8.66 -6.57 -9.19
CA PRO A 689 -8.37 -6.79 -7.78
C PRO A 689 -9.27 -5.91 -6.87
N THR A 690 -10.54 -5.75 -7.23
CA THR A 690 -11.58 -5.12 -6.42
C THR A 690 -12.92 -5.84 -6.64
N GLY A 691 -13.52 -6.36 -5.57
CA GLY A 691 -14.85 -6.97 -5.48
C GLY A 691 -15.17 -8.26 -6.27
N THR A 692 -14.47 -8.67 -7.33
CA THR A 692 -15.00 -9.65 -8.30
C THR A 692 -14.69 -11.13 -8.00
N TRP A 693 -14.68 -11.52 -6.73
CA TRP A 693 -14.17 -12.82 -6.26
C TRP A 693 -15.23 -13.84 -5.95
N ILE A 694 -14.90 -15.12 -6.11
CA ILE A 694 -15.88 -16.19 -5.90
C ILE A 694 -16.07 -16.44 -4.41
N VAL A 695 -17.15 -15.88 -3.87
CA VAL A 695 -17.58 -15.98 -2.46
C VAL A 695 -18.47 -17.21 -2.25
N ALA A 696 -18.31 -17.90 -1.12
CA ALA A 696 -19.11 -19.09 -0.83
C ALA A 696 -20.47 -18.76 -0.21
N ARG A 697 -21.53 -19.30 -0.83
CA ARG A 697 -22.94 -19.09 -0.49
C ARG A 697 -23.27 -19.31 0.99
N GLU A 698 -22.87 -20.46 1.53
CA GLU A 698 -23.34 -21.02 2.80
C GLU A 698 -23.08 -20.13 4.02
N MET A 699 -22.25 -19.09 3.88
CA MET A 699 -21.87 -18.27 5.01
C MET A 699 -21.99 -16.76 4.82
N VAL A 700 -22.41 -16.32 3.62
CA VAL A 700 -23.44 -15.26 3.57
C VAL A 700 -24.68 -15.75 4.32
N GLU A 701 -25.10 -17.01 4.12
CA GLU A 701 -26.26 -17.60 4.79
C GLU A 701 -26.05 -17.82 6.31
N LYS A 702 -24.93 -18.40 6.74
CA LYS A 702 -24.62 -18.64 8.18
C LYS A 702 -24.44 -17.37 9.02
N TYR A 703 -23.97 -16.25 8.45
CA TYR A 703 -23.57 -15.07 9.24
C TYR A 703 -24.26 -13.75 8.83
N GLY A 704 -25.03 -13.74 7.73
CA GLY A 704 -25.98 -12.67 7.38
C GLY A 704 -25.43 -11.54 6.50
N ASP A 705 -24.15 -11.21 6.60
CA ASP A 705 -23.42 -10.40 5.61
C ASP A 705 -22.07 -11.05 5.30
N LEU A 706 -21.15 -10.35 4.62
CA LEU A 706 -19.75 -10.77 4.59
C LEU A 706 -18.84 -9.91 5.47
N LYS A 707 -19.29 -9.13 6.46
CA LYS A 707 -18.43 -8.13 7.14
C LYS A 707 -17.50 -8.68 8.21
N ARG A 708 -17.77 -9.86 8.74
CA ARG A 708 -17.13 -10.39 9.94
C ARG A 708 -15.85 -11.13 9.57
N ALA A 709 -14.93 -11.30 10.51
CA ALA A 709 -13.74 -12.07 10.22
C ALA A 709 -14.11 -13.50 9.86
N GLU A 710 -15.34 -13.90 10.24
CA GLU A 710 -16.17 -15.12 10.26
C GLU A 710 -16.96 -15.52 9.01
N THR A 711 -17.20 -14.65 8.03
CA THR A 711 -18.17 -14.78 6.94
C THR A 711 -17.82 -15.47 5.58
N ALA A 712 -16.65 -15.38 4.91
CA ALA A 712 -16.31 -16.25 3.75
C ALA A 712 -14.90 -16.85 3.45
N VAL A 713 -14.94 -18.11 2.95
CA VAL A 713 -13.80 -19.00 2.57
C VAL A 713 -13.52 -18.75 1.11
N GLY A 714 -12.28 -18.79 0.64
CA GLY A 714 -11.97 -19.00 -0.78
C GLY A 714 -11.42 -20.37 -1.20
N THR A 715 -11.41 -20.54 -2.52
CA THR A 715 -11.00 -21.72 -3.30
C THR A 715 -9.82 -21.48 -4.22
N GLY A 716 -9.23 -20.31 -4.13
CA GLY A 716 -7.83 -20.26 -4.41
C GLY A 716 -7.07 -21.14 -3.38
N PRO A 717 -5.79 -20.87 -3.18
CA PRO A 717 -4.90 -21.86 -2.55
C PRO A 717 -5.00 -22.43 -1.04
N PHE A 718 -4.65 -22.04 0.27
CA PHE A 718 -3.66 -21.30 1.27
C PHE A 718 -4.04 -21.81 2.57
N ILE A 719 -3.17 -21.55 3.51
CA ILE A 719 -3.61 -21.54 4.83
C ILE A 719 -4.28 -20.00 5.12
N LEU A 720 -4.27 -19.24 6.26
CA LEU A 720 -5.18 -18.27 7.04
C LEU A 720 -5.87 -18.73 8.35
N GLU A 721 -5.22 -18.44 9.43
CA GLU A 721 -5.32 -19.12 10.68
C GLU A 721 -5.92 -18.24 11.75
N ARG A 722 -5.71 -16.92 11.65
CA ARG A 722 -5.82 -15.94 12.73
C ARG A 722 -5.96 -14.55 12.19
N TYR A 723 -6.53 -13.65 12.97
CA TYR A 723 -6.53 -12.23 12.72
C TYR A 723 -7.00 -11.46 13.95
N GLU A 724 -6.48 -10.25 14.15
CA GLU A 724 -6.69 -9.48 15.38
C GLU A 724 -6.51 -7.99 15.05
N PRO A 725 -7.21 -7.10 15.75
CA PRO A 725 -7.08 -5.62 15.82
C PRO A 725 -5.67 -4.95 15.82
N ASN A 726 -4.90 -4.85 14.72
CA ASN A 726 -3.77 -3.89 14.57
C ASN A 726 -2.30 -4.32 14.90
N VAL A 727 -1.95 -5.62 14.90
CA VAL A 727 -0.66 -6.24 15.36
C VAL A 727 0.23 -7.10 14.25
N LYS A 728 0.41 -8.41 13.65
CA LYS A 728 -0.08 -9.91 13.21
C LYS A 728 -1.28 -10.33 12.15
N THR A 729 -1.22 -10.80 10.89
CA THR A 729 -2.26 -11.74 10.26
C THR A 729 -1.93 -13.19 10.64
N VAL A 730 -2.37 -14.32 10.01
CA VAL A 730 -1.54 -15.57 9.93
C VAL A 730 -1.86 -16.65 8.81
N PHE A 731 -1.13 -16.92 7.70
CA PHE A 731 -1.14 -18.21 6.79
C PHE A 731 0.41 -20.79 7.29
N ARG A 732 0.29 -22.05 6.67
CA ARG A 732 1.32 -22.72 5.77
C ARG A 732 0.77 -23.34 4.43
N ARG A 733 1.37 -24.42 3.84
CA ARG A 733 1.60 -24.62 2.37
C ARG A 733 1.20 -25.97 1.66
N ASN A 734 0.50 -25.83 0.53
CA ASN A 734 -0.04 -26.78 -0.47
C ASN A 734 -0.38 -28.27 -0.14
N PRO A 735 -1.68 -28.59 0.07
CA PRO A 735 -2.34 -29.72 -0.58
C PRO A 735 -3.51 -29.34 -1.51
N ASP A 736 -4.58 -28.66 -1.03
CA ASP A 736 -5.89 -28.62 -1.71
C ASP A 736 -5.94 -27.62 -2.90
N TYR A 737 -4.89 -26.82 -3.11
CA TYR A 737 -4.84 -25.91 -4.24
C TYR A 737 -4.76 -26.58 -5.61
N PHE A 738 -5.64 -26.13 -6.49
CA PHE A 738 -5.68 -26.40 -7.92
C PHE A 738 -4.47 -25.98 -8.79
N ARG A 739 -3.46 -25.20 -8.34
CA ARG A 739 -2.18 -25.07 -9.08
C ARG A 739 -1.04 -25.81 -8.35
N PRO A 740 -0.61 -26.98 -8.86
CA PRO A 740 0.45 -27.77 -8.25
C PRO A 740 1.74 -26.98 -8.03
N GLY A 741 2.43 -27.26 -6.92
CA GLY A 741 3.73 -26.68 -6.59
C GLY A 741 3.66 -25.33 -5.89
N LEU A 742 2.60 -24.54 -6.11
CA LEU A 742 2.40 -23.25 -5.45
C LEU A 742 1.62 -23.40 -4.13
N PRO A 743 1.89 -22.55 -3.11
CA PRO A 743 2.94 -21.54 -3.05
C PRO A 743 4.25 -22.25 -2.82
N SER A 744 5.33 -21.53 -3.08
CA SER A 744 6.65 -22.04 -2.73
C SER A 744 6.94 -21.89 -1.22
N VAL A 745 6.40 -20.85 -0.58
CA VAL A 745 6.70 -20.47 0.82
C VAL A 745 5.87 -21.23 1.87
N ASP A 746 6.44 -21.52 3.05
CA ASP A 746 5.79 -22.13 4.26
C ASP A 746 4.98 -21.07 5.00
N GLY A 747 4.16 -20.34 4.25
CA GLY A 747 3.67 -19.09 4.74
C GLY A 747 4.63 -17.92 4.63
N VAL A 748 4.26 -16.86 5.32
CA VAL A 748 4.45 -15.46 4.97
C VAL A 748 4.23 -14.60 6.24
N ASP A 749 4.34 -13.26 6.26
CA ASP A 749 3.74 -12.31 7.23
C ASP A 749 3.01 -11.08 6.49
N TRP A 750 2.02 -10.22 7.00
CA TRP A 750 1.37 -8.84 6.57
C TRP A 750 1.35 -7.73 7.66
N LEU A 751 2.26 -6.74 7.76
CA LEU A 751 2.42 -5.88 8.99
C LEU A 751 1.50 -4.71 9.32
N VAL A 752 0.79 -4.72 10.47
CA VAL A 752 0.11 -3.48 10.88
C VAL A 752 1.08 -2.40 11.25
N MET A 753 0.77 -1.21 10.74
CA MET A 753 1.46 0.01 11.05
C MET A 753 0.57 1.23 10.96
N GLU A 754 1.09 2.35 11.44
CA GLU A 754 0.38 3.62 11.61
C GLU A 754 1.30 4.77 11.24
N ASP A 755 2.08 5.26 12.21
CA ASP A 755 3.49 4.89 12.23
C ASP A 755 4.14 4.65 10.83
N GLU A 756 5.07 5.50 10.33
CA GLU A 756 6.00 5.16 9.22
C GLU A 756 7.57 5.09 9.40
N ALA A 757 8.11 5.04 10.63
CA ALA A 757 9.55 5.02 10.97
C ALA A 757 10.19 3.65 11.13
N ALA A 758 10.08 2.93 12.28
CA ALA A 758 10.74 1.64 12.57
C ALA A 758 10.31 0.46 11.67
N GLN A 759 9.68 0.83 10.59
CA GLN A 759 9.48 0.19 9.32
C GLN A 759 10.76 0.19 8.55
N LEU A 760 11.22 1.39 8.28
CA LEU A 760 12.55 1.77 7.94
C LEU A 760 13.53 1.50 9.11
N ALA A 761 13.16 0.69 10.12
CA ALA A 761 14.08 -0.18 10.88
C ALA A 761 13.71 -1.67 10.92
N ALA A 762 12.53 -2.11 10.52
CA ALA A 762 12.29 -3.52 10.26
C ALA A 762 13.02 -3.96 8.99
N TYR A 763 12.97 -3.03 8.05
CA TYR A 763 13.85 -2.74 6.95
C TYR A 763 15.34 -2.56 7.40
N ARG A 764 15.71 -2.89 8.65
CA ARG A 764 17.08 -3.20 9.10
C ARG A 764 17.40 -4.66 8.83
N SER A 765 17.79 -5.38 9.87
CA SER A 765 18.25 -6.75 9.91
C SER A 765 17.10 -7.74 9.71
N GLY A 766 16.27 -7.49 8.70
CA GLY A 766 15.41 -8.49 8.09
C GLY A 766 14.36 -9.07 9.02
N GLN A 767 13.63 -8.26 9.81
CA GLN A 767 12.39 -8.74 10.47
C GLN A 767 11.41 -9.34 9.46
N ILE A 768 11.59 -8.92 8.21
CA ILE A 768 10.62 -8.76 7.13
C ILE A 768 11.31 -8.88 5.75
N ASP A 769 10.56 -8.81 4.63
CA ASP A 769 10.91 -9.43 3.34
C ASP A 769 10.51 -8.74 1.98
N CYS A 770 9.89 -7.54 1.84
CA CYS A 770 9.67 -6.82 0.53
C CYS A 770 9.16 -5.34 0.65
N GLY A 771 10.04 -4.37 0.88
CA GLY A 771 9.86 -2.92 0.53
C GLY A 771 8.74 -2.06 1.18
N PRO A 772 9.00 -1.11 2.14
CA PRO A 772 8.13 -0.25 2.98
C PRO A 772 7.20 0.71 2.25
N TRP A 773 6.80 0.43 1.03
CA TRP A 773 5.79 1.19 0.30
C TRP A 773 4.80 0.20 -0.33
N HIS A 774 3.53 0.59 -0.48
CA HIS A 774 2.53 0.01 -1.41
C HIS A 774 3.22 -0.65 -2.60
N GLN A 775 2.79 -1.83 -3.04
CA GLN A 775 3.41 -2.55 -4.15
C GLN A 775 4.87 -2.96 -3.87
N TRP A 776 5.24 -2.98 -2.58
CA TRP A 776 6.45 -3.56 -2.00
C TRP A 776 7.71 -2.89 -2.54
N ALA A 777 7.85 -1.63 -2.15
CA ALA A 777 8.69 -0.63 -2.78
C ALA A 777 9.38 0.32 -1.79
N VAL A 778 9.95 1.44 -2.26
CA VAL A 778 10.56 2.49 -1.44
C VAL A 778 10.06 3.90 -1.84
N ARG A 779 10.26 4.92 -0.96
CA ARG A 779 9.82 6.35 -1.04
C ARG A 779 10.39 6.97 -2.30
N GLN A 780 10.30 8.30 -2.42
CA GLN A 780 11.37 9.09 -3.02
C GLN A 780 11.97 10.14 -2.03
N GLN A 781 11.75 10.08 -0.68
CA GLN A 781 12.45 10.88 0.40
C GLN A 781 13.36 10.24 1.55
N ASP A 782 13.93 9.01 1.49
CA ASP A 782 15.36 8.66 1.86
C ASP A 782 16.56 7.96 0.95
N LEU A 783 16.55 7.52 -0.35
CA LEU A 783 17.60 6.98 -1.32
C LEU A 783 18.97 7.66 -1.40
N ALA A 784 19.20 8.79 -0.77
CA ALA A 784 20.56 9.25 -0.52
C ALA A 784 21.16 8.56 0.71
N ALA A 785 20.40 7.60 1.26
CA ALA A 785 20.69 6.88 2.48
C ALA A 785 20.69 5.33 2.34
N LEU A 786 20.29 4.66 1.24
CA LEU A 786 20.01 3.20 1.24
C LEU A 786 21.19 2.16 0.76
N LYS A 787 21.55 1.83 -0.53
CA LYS A 787 22.49 0.81 -1.16
C LYS A 787 23.99 1.01 -0.99
N LYS A 788 24.56 2.20 -1.17
CA LYS A 788 25.93 2.45 -0.66
C LYS A 788 25.97 2.35 0.89
N SER A 789 24.87 1.98 1.57
CA SER A 789 24.91 1.25 2.86
C SER A 789 24.59 -0.24 2.70
N HIS A 790 23.54 -0.64 1.96
CA HIS A 790 23.19 -2.07 1.78
C HIS A 790 23.03 -2.45 0.30
N PRO A 791 24.13 -2.75 -0.42
CA PRO A 791 24.09 -2.89 -1.87
C PRO A 791 23.50 -4.22 -2.36
N GLN A 792 23.27 -5.17 -1.46
CA GLN A 792 23.07 -6.60 -1.74
C GLN A 792 21.70 -7.01 -2.34
N LEU A 793 21.01 -6.08 -3.00
CA LEU A 793 19.54 -6.03 -2.96
C LEU A 793 18.85 -5.68 -4.28
N ALA A 794 17.59 -6.08 -4.39
CA ALA A 794 16.79 -5.88 -5.58
C ALA A 794 15.99 -4.57 -5.56
N TYR A 795 15.91 -3.93 -6.73
CA TYR A 795 15.14 -2.70 -6.98
C TYR A 795 14.54 -2.71 -8.37
N GLN A 796 13.33 -2.17 -8.51
CA GLN A 796 12.67 -2.04 -9.80
C GLN A 796 11.72 -0.84 -9.83
N ASP A 797 12.08 0.17 -10.61
CA ASP A 797 11.25 1.37 -10.81
C ASP A 797 9.98 1.06 -11.63
N PHE A 798 8.87 1.74 -11.29
CA PHE A 798 7.63 1.76 -12.04
C PHE A 798 6.77 2.98 -11.72
N LEU A 799 5.93 3.42 -12.67
CA LEU A 799 5.02 4.56 -12.49
C LEU A 799 3.69 4.14 -11.84
N SER A 800 3.09 5.07 -11.09
CA SER A 800 1.75 4.93 -10.53
C SER A 800 0.69 4.75 -11.62
N ASN A 801 -0.19 3.77 -11.44
CA ASN A 801 -1.42 3.63 -12.22
C ASN A 801 -2.59 4.50 -11.68
N VAL A 802 -2.33 5.33 -10.67
CA VAL A 802 -3.31 6.28 -10.12
C VAL A 802 -3.13 7.66 -10.74
N THR A 803 -4.25 8.26 -11.14
CA THR A 803 -4.38 9.64 -11.60
C THR A 803 -4.80 10.51 -10.41
N THR A 804 -4.15 11.65 -10.16
CA THR A 804 -4.64 12.70 -9.24
C THR A 804 -5.27 13.84 -10.05
N GLY A 805 -6.36 14.46 -9.59
CA GLY A 805 -7.09 15.51 -10.32
C GLY A 805 -7.97 16.44 -9.47
N ILE A 806 -8.12 17.69 -9.92
CA ILE A 806 -9.12 18.65 -9.39
C ILE A 806 -10.50 18.29 -9.97
N TYR A 807 -11.49 18.15 -9.08
CA TYR A 807 -12.91 18.06 -9.40
C TYR A 807 -13.55 19.43 -9.35
N MET A 808 -14.41 19.69 -10.34
CA MET A 808 -15.17 20.91 -10.47
C MET A 808 -16.58 20.53 -10.86
N ARG A 809 -17.61 21.19 -10.29
CA ARG A 809 -19.01 20.97 -10.68
C ARG A 809 -19.27 21.57 -12.05
N THR A 810 -19.05 20.78 -13.11
CA THR A 810 -19.16 21.24 -14.51
C THR A 810 -20.60 21.61 -14.92
N ASP A 811 -21.58 21.28 -14.08
CA ASP A 811 -23.00 21.67 -14.19
C ASP A 811 -23.35 22.94 -13.40
N LYS A 812 -22.41 23.57 -12.68
CA LYS A 812 -22.61 24.77 -11.88
C LYS A 812 -21.67 25.92 -12.27
N PRO A 813 -22.12 27.19 -12.22
CA PRO A 813 -21.22 28.33 -12.24
C PRO A 813 -20.20 28.29 -11.09
N PRO A 814 -18.95 28.75 -11.30
CA PRO A 814 -18.37 29.23 -12.56
C PRO A 814 -17.80 28.11 -13.45
N PHE A 815 -17.76 26.86 -12.98
CA PHE A 815 -17.01 25.78 -13.62
C PHE A 815 -17.68 25.15 -14.84
N ASN A 816 -18.92 25.51 -15.13
CA ASN A 816 -19.56 25.22 -16.41
C ASN A 816 -18.85 25.92 -17.58
N ASP A 817 -18.24 27.10 -17.38
CA ASP A 817 -17.40 27.75 -18.39
C ASP A 817 -16.06 27.01 -18.57
N VAL A 818 -15.78 26.60 -19.82
CA VAL A 818 -14.54 25.94 -20.20
C VAL A 818 -13.31 26.85 -20.04
N ARG A 819 -13.47 28.17 -20.12
CA ARG A 819 -12.39 29.15 -19.90
C ARG A 819 -11.92 29.14 -18.46
N VAL A 820 -12.84 29.06 -17.50
CA VAL A 820 -12.52 28.92 -16.06
C VAL A 820 -11.78 27.60 -15.81
N ARG A 821 -12.24 26.49 -16.40
CA ARG A 821 -11.54 25.18 -16.26
C ARG A 821 -10.15 25.19 -16.91
N ARG A 822 -9.98 25.84 -18.07
CA ARG A 822 -8.68 26.03 -18.74
C ARG A 822 -7.77 26.97 -17.94
N ALA A 823 -8.31 28.02 -17.31
CA ALA A 823 -7.56 28.88 -16.41
C ALA A 823 -7.05 28.12 -15.19
N ILE A 824 -7.89 27.28 -14.56
CA ILE A 824 -7.49 26.36 -13.48
C ILE A 824 -6.40 25.40 -13.97
N SER A 825 -6.47 24.93 -15.23
CA SER A 825 -5.44 24.05 -15.80
C SER A 825 -4.12 24.76 -16.13
N HIS A 826 -4.14 25.99 -16.62
CA HIS A 826 -2.94 26.82 -16.88
C HIS A 826 -2.32 27.36 -15.60
N ALA A 827 -3.14 27.66 -14.59
CA ALA A 827 -2.67 27.85 -13.24
C ALA A 827 -1.86 26.62 -12.80
N VAL A 828 -2.23 25.40 -13.19
CA VAL A 828 -1.54 24.16 -12.80
C VAL A 828 -0.35 23.77 -13.68
N ASP A 829 0.86 24.15 -13.28
CA ASP A 829 2.07 23.39 -13.67
C ASP A 829 2.03 22.01 -13.01
N ARG A 830 2.52 21.01 -13.74
CA ARG A 830 2.51 19.59 -13.39
C ARG A 830 3.89 18.99 -13.18
N ARG A 831 4.94 19.57 -13.77
CA ARG A 831 6.34 19.11 -13.57
C ARG A 831 6.82 19.47 -12.18
N ALA A 832 6.56 20.72 -11.80
CA ALA A 832 5.97 21.08 -10.51
C ALA A 832 5.82 19.95 -9.50
N ILE A 833 4.66 19.31 -9.59
CA ILE A 833 4.03 18.46 -8.59
C ILE A 833 4.94 17.30 -8.23
N ILE A 834 5.70 16.85 -9.21
CA ILE A 834 6.58 15.71 -9.13
C ILE A 834 7.82 16.06 -8.31
N GLU A 835 8.67 17.00 -8.72
CA GLU A 835 10.10 16.92 -8.34
C GLU A 835 10.50 17.39 -6.92
N ALA A 836 9.58 17.72 -6.01
CA ALA A 836 9.92 17.93 -4.58
C ALA A 836 8.95 17.30 -3.57
N VAL A 837 8.03 16.48 -4.07
CA VAL A 837 7.33 15.46 -3.27
C VAL A 837 7.74 14.12 -3.78
N PHE A 838 7.20 13.74 -4.93
CA PHE A 838 7.43 12.44 -5.55
C PHE A 838 8.84 12.30 -6.13
N LEU A 839 9.58 13.40 -6.30
CA LEU A 839 10.87 13.58 -6.96
C LEU A 839 10.98 13.13 -8.41
N ARG A 840 10.37 12.00 -8.75
CA ARG A 840 10.34 11.31 -10.03
C ARG A 840 8.89 10.95 -10.36
N GLY A 841 8.56 10.98 -11.65
CA GLY A 841 7.19 10.82 -12.13
C GLY A 841 6.93 11.59 -13.42
N GLU A 842 5.68 11.53 -13.89
CA GLU A 842 5.25 12.17 -15.13
C GLU A 842 3.89 12.88 -14.95
N PRO A 843 3.70 14.07 -15.55
CA PRO A 843 2.38 14.66 -15.70
C PRO A 843 1.44 13.69 -16.43
N THR A 844 0.22 13.52 -15.93
CA THR A 844 -0.69 12.48 -16.41
C THR A 844 -1.88 13.06 -17.19
N PRO A 845 -2.37 12.40 -18.25
CA PRO A 845 -3.75 12.58 -18.72
C PRO A 845 -4.73 11.89 -17.76
N ALA A 846 -5.99 11.73 -18.17
CA ALA A 846 -7.02 11.04 -17.38
C ALA A 846 -6.63 9.62 -16.94
N ILE A 847 -5.87 8.88 -17.76
CA ILE A 847 -5.32 7.57 -17.39
C ILE A 847 -3.89 7.71 -16.88
N GLY A 848 -3.64 7.20 -15.68
CA GLY A 848 -2.35 7.23 -15.00
C GLY A 848 -1.19 6.68 -15.85
N ARG A 849 -0.04 7.35 -15.81
CA ARG A 849 1.13 7.04 -16.65
C ARG A 849 1.71 5.64 -16.41
N GLY A 850 1.44 5.03 -15.25
CA GLY A 850 1.77 3.65 -14.94
C GLY A 850 0.97 2.60 -15.70
N LEU A 851 -0.19 2.96 -16.27
CA LEU A 851 -0.92 2.10 -17.20
C LEU A 851 -0.43 2.38 -18.64
N THR A 852 0.81 1.95 -18.90
CA THR A 852 1.64 2.42 -20.03
C THR A 852 1.05 2.16 -21.41
N GLU A 853 0.31 1.07 -21.60
CA GLU A 853 -0.39 0.75 -22.86
C GLU A 853 -1.52 1.74 -23.19
N TRP A 854 -2.16 2.32 -22.16
CA TRP A 854 -3.43 3.05 -22.29
C TRP A 854 -3.30 4.56 -22.03
N SER A 855 -2.13 5.01 -21.55
CA SER A 855 -1.84 6.42 -21.26
C SER A 855 -0.92 7.04 -22.34
N PRO A 856 -1.39 8.02 -23.13
CA PRO A 856 -0.53 8.82 -24.00
C PRO A 856 0.34 9.81 -23.18
N ARG A 857 1.47 10.24 -23.75
CA ARG A 857 2.24 11.37 -23.19
C ARG A 857 1.46 12.68 -23.38
N ILE A 858 1.78 13.71 -22.58
CA ILE A 858 1.13 15.02 -22.67
C ILE A 858 1.28 15.66 -24.06
N ASP A 859 2.44 15.53 -24.71
CA ASP A 859 2.67 16.03 -26.08
C ASP A 859 1.86 15.28 -27.15
N GLN A 860 1.33 14.09 -26.84
CA GLN A 860 0.47 13.29 -27.72
C GLN A 860 -1.03 13.61 -27.55
N LEU A 861 -1.38 14.55 -26.65
CA LEU A 861 -2.76 15.02 -26.40
C LEU A 861 -3.28 16.03 -27.44
N GLY A 862 -2.51 16.31 -28.51
CA GLY A 862 -2.95 17.20 -29.59
C GLY A 862 -3.19 18.63 -29.08
N PRO A 863 -4.24 19.34 -29.54
CA PRO A 863 -4.56 20.69 -29.07
C PRO A 863 -4.73 20.77 -27.54
N GLY A 864 -5.25 19.73 -26.91
CA GLY A 864 -5.40 19.65 -25.45
C GLY A 864 -4.09 19.76 -24.66
N ALA A 865 -2.94 19.45 -25.28
CA ALA A 865 -1.62 19.56 -24.65
C ALA A 865 -1.26 21.00 -24.22
N GLN A 866 -1.83 22.02 -24.86
CA GLN A 866 -1.54 23.43 -24.52
C GLN A 866 -1.97 23.75 -23.08
N TYR A 867 -3.10 23.21 -22.62
CA TYR A 867 -3.67 23.47 -21.29
C TYR A 867 -2.89 22.80 -20.16
N TYR A 868 -1.88 21.97 -20.48
CA TYR A 868 -0.95 21.38 -19.51
C TYR A 868 0.31 22.23 -19.32
N ARG A 869 0.49 23.30 -20.10
CA ARG A 869 1.54 24.30 -19.90
C ARG A 869 1.13 25.21 -18.75
N HIS A 870 2.08 25.49 -17.87
CA HIS A 870 1.88 26.51 -16.85
C HIS A 870 1.91 27.91 -17.46
N ASP A 871 0.86 28.68 -17.22
CA ASP A 871 0.84 30.11 -17.56
C ASP A 871 -0.15 30.88 -16.65
N PRO A 872 0.32 31.52 -15.57
CA PRO A 872 -0.49 32.38 -14.72
C PRO A 872 -1.03 33.63 -15.43
N LYS A 873 -0.39 34.09 -16.52
CA LYS A 873 -0.88 35.25 -17.30
C LYS A 873 -2.08 34.82 -18.13
N GLU A 874 -1.98 33.70 -18.85
CA GLU A 874 -3.10 33.12 -19.61
C GLU A 874 -4.25 32.72 -18.68
N ALA A 875 -3.95 32.16 -17.50
CA ALA A 875 -4.98 31.86 -16.51
C ALA A 875 -5.75 33.12 -16.06
N ARG A 876 -5.07 34.21 -15.71
CA ARG A 876 -5.72 35.49 -15.38
C ARG A 876 -6.47 36.10 -16.57
N ARG A 877 -5.94 35.96 -17.79
CA ARG A 877 -6.59 36.41 -19.05
C ARG A 877 -7.92 35.68 -19.27
N LEU A 878 -7.92 34.35 -19.17
CA LEU A 878 -9.10 33.50 -19.30
C LEU A 878 -10.14 33.73 -18.18
N LEU A 879 -9.70 34.05 -16.96
CA LEU A 879 -10.60 34.45 -15.87
C LEU A 879 -11.26 35.80 -16.15
N ALA A 880 -10.51 36.80 -16.62
CA ALA A 880 -11.06 38.09 -17.00
C ALA A 880 -12.09 37.96 -18.15
N GLU A 881 -11.78 37.17 -19.18
CA GLU A 881 -12.74 36.83 -20.25
C GLU A 881 -13.99 36.12 -19.73
N ALA A 882 -13.86 35.31 -18.67
CA ALA A 882 -14.97 34.61 -18.00
C ALA A 882 -15.74 35.47 -16.99
N GLY A 883 -15.46 36.77 -16.88
CA GLY A 883 -16.15 37.69 -15.97
C GLY A 883 -15.53 37.81 -14.57
N PHE A 884 -14.32 37.30 -14.38
CA PHE A 884 -13.56 37.34 -13.12
C PHE A 884 -12.26 38.17 -13.24
N PRO A 885 -12.31 39.46 -13.62
CA PRO A 885 -11.12 40.29 -13.81
C PRO A 885 -10.36 40.58 -12.52
N GLN A 886 -11.05 40.55 -11.36
CA GLN A 886 -10.45 40.64 -10.02
C GLN A 886 -10.12 39.25 -9.42
N GLY A 887 -10.17 38.20 -10.24
CA GLY A 887 -9.99 36.82 -9.82
C GLY A 887 -11.26 36.13 -9.33
N LEU A 888 -11.13 34.84 -9.02
CA LEU A 888 -12.18 33.93 -8.58
C LEU A 888 -11.98 33.51 -7.12
N LYS A 889 -12.95 33.78 -6.25
CA LYS A 889 -13.02 33.19 -4.89
C LYS A 889 -13.81 31.89 -4.93
N THR A 890 -13.33 30.84 -4.26
CA THR A 890 -13.95 29.50 -4.23
C THR A 890 -13.50 28.72 -3.00
N THR A 891 -14.12 27.58 -2.71
CA THR A 891 -13.55 26.54 -1.84
C THR A 891 -12.75 25.52 -2.65
N LEU A 892 -11.86 24.79 -1.98
CA LEU A 892 -11.21 23.56 -2.46
C LEU A 892 -11.27 22.50 -1.34
N THR A 893 -12.04 21.43 -1.55
CA THR A 893 -12.17 20.33 -0.58
C THR A 893 -11.11 19.25 -0.79
N VAL A 894 -10.34 19.00 0.26
CA VAL A 894 -9.29 17.98 0.40
C VAL A 894 -9.52 17.19 1.72
N THR A 895 -8.61 16.33 2.17
CA THR A 895 -8.91 15.32 3.24
C THR A 895 -7.63 14.80 3.95
N GLY A 896 -7.65 13.80 4.86
CA GLY A 896 -6.64 13.65 5.95
C GLY A 896 -5.65 12.46 6.04
N GLY A 897 -5.77 11.39 5.24
CA GLY A 897 -4.98 10.14 5.36
C GLY A 897 -4.23 9.46 4.15
N TYR A 898 -4.16 9.93 2.89
CA TYR A 898 -3.18 9.53 1.83
C TYR A 898 -1.74 9.98 2.22
N GLY A 899 -1.43 9.96 3.51
CA GLY A 899 -0.14 10.37 4.08
C GLY A 899 0.14 11.85 3.86
N SER A 900 1.32 12.28 4.32
CA SER A 900 1.73 13.64 4.01
C SER A 900 2.03 13.76 2.53
N ASP A 901 2.76 12.87 1.82
CA ASP A 901 3.15 13.19 0.43
C ASP A 901 2.02 13.50 -0.57
N VAL A 902 0.89 12.80 -0.58
CA VAL A 902 -0.22 13.19 -1.49
C VAL A 902 -0.94 14.45 -1.01
N LEU A 903 -0.63 14.92 0.19
CA LEU A 903 -1.05 16.19 0.75
C LEU A 903 0.01 17.32 0.68
N ASP A 904 1.25 16.92 0.64
CA ASP A 904 2.34 17.53 -0.09
C ASP A 904 2.13 17.29 -1.61
N SER A 905 0.95 16.75 -1.98
CA SER A 905 0.25 16.99 -3.23
C SER A 905 -1.16 17.64 -3.09
N PHE A 906 -1.57 18.24 -1.95
CA PHE A 906 -2.81 19.03 -1.66
C PHE A 906 -2.70 20.40 -0.89
N GLN A 907 -1.56 20.80 -0.32
CA GLN A 907 -1.25 22.11 0.32
C GLN A 907 -0.71 23.25 -0.53
N LEU A 908 0.03 22.98 -1.59
CA LEU A 908 0.18 23.79 -2.77
C LEU A 908 -1.16 23.83 -3.62
N THR A 909 -1.24 23.72 -4.96
CA THR A 909 -2.42 24.00 -5.86
C THR A 909 -3.11 25.33 -5.60
N GLN A 910 -3.78 25.46 -4.47
CA GLN A 910 -4.54 26.59 -3.96
C GLN A 910 -3.86 27.98 -4.09
N ARG A 911 -2.54 28.06 -4.35
CA ARG A 911 -1.74 29.28 -4.61
C ARG A 911 -0.96 29.28 -5.96
N GLN A 912 -1.01 28.20 -6.77
CA GLN A 912 -1.00 28.26 -8.24
C GLN A 912 -2.30 28.91 -8.68
N LEU A 913 -3.39 28.46 -8.09
CA LEU A 913 -4.70 29.09 -8.11
C LEU A 913 -4.57 30.56 -7.61
N LYS A 914 -4.25 30.84 -6.34
CA LYS A 914 -4.12 32.23 -5.79
C LYS A 914 -3.21 33.14 -6.64
N GLU A 915 -1.99 32.71 -7.00
CA GLU A 915 -1.07 33.52 -7.82
C GLU A 915 -1.56 33.70 -9.26
N SER A 916 -2.39 32.78 -9.77
CA SER A 916 -3.13 32.93 -11.03
C SER A 916 -4.51 33.59 -10.85
N GLY A 917 -4.78 34.23 -9.70
CA GLY A 917 -6.03 34.95 -9.43
C GLY A 917 -7.21 34.06 -9.00
N ILE A 918 -6.98 32.90 -8.40
CA ILE A 918 -8.03 31.96 -7.94
C ILE A 918 -7.84 31.68 -6.45
N GLU A 919 -8.46 32.48 -5.60
CA GLU A 919 -8.39 32.35 -4.15
C GLU A 919 -9.28 31.21 -3.66
N ALA A 920 -8.68 30.04 -3.42
CA ALA A 920 -9.37 28.87 -2.91
C ALA A 920 -9.25 28.73 -1.38
N GLU A 921 -10.36 28.78 -0.65
CA GLU A 921 -10.44 28.44 0.78
C GLU A 921 -10.32 26.92 0.97
N LEU A 922 -9.39 26.47 1.80
CA LEU A 922 -8.88 25.09 1.76
C LEU A 922 -9.53 24.22 2.85
N LYS A 923 -10.69 23.64 2.51
CA LYS A 923 -11.52 22.84 3.42
C LYS A 923 -11.04 21.40 3.47
N VAL A 924 -11.00 20.82 4.67
CA VAL A 924 -10.48 19.45 4.86
C VAL A 924 -11.33 18.62 5.80
N GLN A 925 -11.46 17.34 5.47
CA GLN A 925 -12.28 16.33 6.11
C GLN A 925 -11.44 15.10 6.57
N GLU A 926 -11.87 14.37 7.62
CA GLU A 926 -11.21 13.21 8.27
C GLU A 926 -11.47 11.88 7.49
N TYR A 927 -11.80 10.74 8.12
CA TYR A 927 -12.24 9.44 7.60
C TYR A 927 -13.70 8.91 7.91
N GLY A 928 -14.75 9.76 8.09
CA GLY A 928 -16.21 9.42 7.77
C GLY A 928 -17.02 9.89 6.46
N ALA A 929 -16.57 10.83 5.57
CA ALA A 929 -17.24 11.64 4.47
C ALA A 929 -16.67 11.56 3.06
N TYR A 930 -15.56 12.22 2.69
CA TYR A 930 -15.08 12.37 1.32
C TYR A 930 -15.32 11.12 0.42
N ILE A 931 -14.97 9.86 0.76
CA ILE A 931 -15.41 8.65 -0.02
C ILE A 931 -16.95 8.56 -0.12
N ALA A 932 -17.67 8.83 0.94
CA ALA A 932 -19.13 8.98 0.99
C ALA A 932 -19.72 10.33 0.48
N THR A 933 -18.95 11.40 0.18
CA THR A 933 -19.41 12.75 -0.24
C THR A 933 -18.69 13.20 -1.51
N THR A 934 -17.50 13.77 -1.37
CA THR A 934 -16.78 14.56 -2.36
C THR A 934 -16.25 13.67 -3.51
N PHE A 935 -15.91 12.41 -3.22
CA PHE A 935 -15.60 11.31 -4.15
C PHE A 935 -16.80 10.80 -4.96
N LEU A 936 -18.00 11.19 -4.53
CA LEU A 936 -19.30 10.94 -5.15
C LEU A 936 -19.95 12.26 -5.60
N GLY A 937 -19.13 13.28 -5.87
CA GLY A 937 -19.56 14.56 -6.45
C GLY A 937 -20.29 15.53 -5.50
N LYS A 938 -20.12 15.39 -4.18
CA LYS A 938 -20.80 16.22 -3.16
C LYS A 938 -19.81 17.10 -2.42
N TYR A 939 -19.58 18.28 -2.97
CA TYR A 939 -18.72 19.32 -2.43
C TYR A 939 -19.18 20.68 -2.97
N GLU A 940 -18.64 21.75 -2.38
CA GLU A 940 -18.82 23.12 -2.82
C GLU A 940 -17.53 23.63 -3.47
N GLY A 941 -17.66 24.56 -4.42
CA GLY A 941 -16.53 25.07 -5.19
C GLY A 941 -15.84 23.94 -5.97
N MET A 942 -14.57 23.72 -5.66
CA MET A 942 -13.75 22.63 -6.18
C MET A 942 -13.50 21.57 -5.11
N ALA A 943 -13.03 20.41 -5.54
CA ALA A 943 -12.35 19.45 -4.69
C ALA A 943 -11.08 18.95 -5.37
N LEU A 944 -10.17 18.32 -4.63
CA LEU A 944 -8.96 17.75 -5.21
C LEU A 944 -8.59 16.45 -4.49
N GLY A 945 -8.10 15.49 -5.27
CA GLY A 945 -7.90 14.13 -4.84
C GLY A 945 -7.56 13.17 -5.99
N PRO A 946 -7.41 11.88 -5.72
CA PRO A 946 -7.23 10.79 -6.68
C PRO A 946 -8.45 10.57 -7.56
N PHE A 947 -8.27 10.82 -8.85
CA PHE A 947 -9.31 10.74 -9.86
C PHE A 947 -9.73 9.27 -10.04
N SER A 948 -8.76 8.42 -10.39
CA SER A 948 -8.96 7.00 -10.65
C SER A 948 -7.69 6.20 -10.37
N ILE A 949 -7.82 5.03 -9.73
CA ILE A 949 -6.91 3.90 -9.96
C ILE A 949 -7.33 3.13 -11.21
N ALA A 950 -6.39 2.58 -11.96
CA ALA A 950 -6.65 1.95 -13.26
C ALA A 950 -5.78 0.71 -13.50
N TRP A 951 -6.40 -0.47 -13.63
CA TRP A 951 -5.76 -1.67 -14.20
C TRP A 951 -6.06 -1.83 -15.69
N GLU A 952 -7.07 -1.10 -16.15
CA GLU A 952 -7.58 -1.06 -17.50
C GLU A 952 -8.26 0.33 -17.71
N PRO A 953 -8.48 0.79 -18.95
CA PRO A 953 -8.88 2.16 -19.25
C PRO A 953 -10.36 2.51 -19.00
N HIS A 954 -11.27 1.53 -19.02
CA HIS A 954 -12.73 1.76 -18.92
C HIS A 954 -13.11 2.32 -17.55
N THR A 955 -12.63 1.75 -16.46
CA THR A 955 -12.93 2.18 -15.07
C THR A 955 -12.52 3.63 -14.82
N ALA A 956 -11.34 4.01 -15.30
CA ALA A 956 -10.79 5.37 -15.16
C ALA A 956 -11.57 6.43 -15.93
N LEU A 957 -12.22 6.05 -17.04
CA LEU A 957 -12.93 6.99 -17.91
C LEU A 957 -14.46 6.90 -17.72
N TYR A 958 -15.06 5.72 -17.93
CA TYR A 958 -16.51 5.53 -17.89
C TYR A 958 -17.12 5.88 -16.52
N GLY A 959 -16.45 5.51 -15.42
CA GLY A 959 -16.87 5.88 -14.07
C GLY A 959 -16.82 7.39 -13.78
N MET A 960 -16.06 8.17 -14.57
CA MET A 960 -15.75 9.58 -14.28
C MET A 960 -16.44 10.58 -15.22
N TYR A 961 -16.80 10.20 -16.45
CA TYR A 961 -17.43 11.10 -17.43
C TYR A 961 -18.89 10.74 -17.79
N THR A 962 -19.44 9.67 -17.23
CA THR A 962 -20.80 9.19 -17.54
C THR A 962 -21.82 9.72 -16.52
N PRO A 963 -22.89 10.43 -16.91
CA PRO A 963 -23.87 11.02 -15.99
C PRO A 963 -24.49 10.06 -14.98
N GLU A 964 -24.73 8.82 -15.39
CA GLU A 964 -25.39 7.80 -14.58
C GLU A 964 -24.49 7.20 -13.49
N GLN A 965 -23.18 7.51 -13.48
CA GLN A 965 -22.19 6.86 -12.62
C GLN A 965 -21.94 7.62 -11.31
N SER A 966 -21.97 6.90 -10.19
CA SER A 966 -21.82 7.45 -8.83
C SER A 966 -20.45 8.09 -8.57
N ARG A 967 -19.43 7.76 -9.37
CA ARG A 967 -18.06 8.27 -9.28
C ARG A 967 -17.80 9.51 -10.15
N ASN A 968 -18.76 9.94 -10.98
CA ASN A 968 -18.70 11.14 -11.82
C ASN A 968 -18.71 12.42 -10.95
N SER A 969 -17.56 12.68 -10.33
CA SER A 969 -17.40 13.67 -9.27
C SER A 969 -17.52 15.11 -9.80
N GLY A 970 -17.33 15.32 -11.11
CA GLY A 970 -17.48 16.61 -11.78
C GLY A 970 -18.87 16.84 -12.39
N HIS A 971 -19.80 15.88 -12.27
CA HIS A 971 -21.14 15.94 -12.87
C HIS A 971 -21.11 16.18 -14.38
N VAL A 972 -20.13 15.56 -15.06
CA VAL A 972 -19.90 15.71 -16.50
C VAL A 972 -21.07 15.12 -17.27
N ALA A 973 -21.63 15.90 -18.20
CA ALA A 973 -22.81 15.55 -18.99
C ALA A 973 -22.65 15.83 -20.50
N ASP A 974 -21.43 15.64 -21.04
CA ASP A 974 -21.17 15.77 -22.47
C ASP A 974 -21.52 14.48 -23.25
N ALA A 975 -22.38 14.63 -24.25
CA ALA A 975 -22.80 13.54 -25.13
C ALA A 975 -21.65 12.99 -26.01
N LYS A 976 -20.66 13.82 -26.39
CA LYS A 976 -19.57 13.39 -27.28
C LYS A 976 -18.63 12.41 -26.57
N ILE A 977 -18.15 12.74 -25.37
CA ILE A 977 -17.29 11.83 -24.59
C ILE A 977 -18.04 10.56 -24.19
N VAL A 978 -19.32 10.66 -23.78
CA VAL A 978 -20.17 9.50 -23.48
C VAL A 978 -20.37 8.59 -24.70
N SER A 979 -20.50 9.15 -25.92
CA SER A 979 -20.57 8.37 -27.15
C SER A 979 -19.27 7.59 -27.42
N MET A 980 -18.12 8.25 -27.31
CA MET A 980 -16.80 7.61 -27.49
C MET A 980 -16.57 6.51 -26.43
N LEU A 981 -17.01 6.73 -25.19
CA LEU A 981 -16.91 5.77 -24.09
C LEU A 981 -17.75 4.51 -24.31
N LYS A 982 -18.96 4.66 -24.88
CA LYS A 982 -19.81 3.53 -25.28
C LYS A 982 -19.29 2.83 -26.53
N GLN A 983 -18.62 3.54 -27.44
CA GLN A 983 -17.95 2.94 -28.60
C GLN A 983 -16.75 2.06 -28.19
N GLN A 984 -15.90 2.49 -27.26
CA GLN A 984 -14.74 1.69 -26.84
C GLN A 984 -15.13 0.41 -26.07
N MET A 985 -16.30 0.37 -25.42
CA MET A 985 -16.87 -0.86 -24.83
C MET A 985 -17.16 -1.96 -25.86
N ARG A 986 -17.36 -1.59 -27.14
CA ARG A 986 -17.78 -2.49 -28.22
C ARG A 986 -16.68 -2.73 -29.27
N THR A 987 -15.52 -2.11 -29.13
CA THR A 987 -14.42 -2.18 -30.11
C THR A 987 -13.50 -3.36 -29.77
N LYS A 988 -13.69 -4.52 -30.41
CA LYS A 988 -12.89 -5.73 -30.14
C LYS A 988 -11.42 -5.63 -30.58
N GLU A 989 -11.15 -4.94 -31.69
CA GLU A 989 -9.78 -4.79 -32.20
C GLU A 989 -8.92 -3.92 -31.27
N LEU A 990 -7.75 -4.44 -30.86
CA LEU A 990 -6.94 -3.86 -29.78
C LEU A 990 -6.38 -2.48 -30.16
N GLU A 991 -5.85 -2.32 -31.37
CA GLU A 991 -5.24 -1.05 -31.79
C GLU A 991 -6.31 0.00 -32.09
N ALA A 992 -7.45 -0.40 -32.66
CA ALA A 992 -8.60 0.48 -32.86
C ALA A 992 -9.15 0.99 -31.51
N ARG A 993 -9.24 0.10 -30.51
CA ARG A 993 -9.65 0.43 -29.14
C ARG A 993 -8.64 1.37 -28.47
N ARG A 994 -7.33 1.10 -28.57
CA ARG A 994 -6.26 1.96 -28.03
C ARG A 994 -6.27 3.35 -28.65
N LYS A 995 -6.41 3.46 -29.98
CA LYS A 995 -6.57 4.75 -30.67
C LYS A 995 -7.77 5.52 -30.13
N LEU A 996 -8.94 4.89 -30.02
CA LEU A 996 -10.15 5.53 -29.51
C LEU A 996 -10.01 6.02 -28.06
N ILE A 997 -9.29 5.29 -27.21
CA ILE A 997 -8.99 5.69 -25.83
C ILE A 997 -7.98 6.85 -25.76
N PHE A 998 -7.04 6.93 -26.70
CA PHE A 998 -6.19 8.12 -26.84
C PHE A 998 -7.00 9.33 -27.33
N ASP A 999 -7.96 9.13 -28.25
CA ASP A 999 -8.85 10.19 -28.74
C ASP A 999 -9.82 10.70 -27.66
N ILE A 1000 -10.32 9.82 -26.77
CA ILE A 1000 -11.07 10.23 -25.56
C ILE A 1000 -10.20 11.13 -24.68
N GLN A 1001 -8.95 10.77 -24.44
CA GLN A 1001 -8.04 11.53 -23.57
C GLN A 1001 -7.61 12.87 -24.18
N ARG A 1002 -7.39 12.94 -25.50
CA ARG A 1002 -7.20 14.19 -26.25
C ARG A 1002 -8.37 15.14 -26.05
N TYR A 1003 -9.60 14.63 -26.24
CA TYR A 1003 -10.79 15.44 -26.12
C TYR A 1003 -11.07 15.86 -24.65
N ALA A 1004 -10.88 14.97 -23.68
CA ALA A 1004 -10.94 15.32 -22.25
C ALA A 1004 -9.90 16.37 -21.85
N ALA A 1005 -8.71 16.37 -22.48
CA ALA A 1005 -7.66 17.37 -22.32
C ALA A 1005 -8.02 18.74 -22.92
N GLU A 1006 -8.82 18.79 -24.00
CA GLU A 1006 -9.34 20.06 -24.55
C GLU A 1006 -10.45 20.67 -23.70
N GLN A 1007 -11.28 19.83 -23.06
CA GLN A 1007 -12.46 20.24 -22.30
C GLN A 1007 -12.18 20.53 -20.81
N GLN A 1008 -11.07 20.01 -20.27
CA GLN A 1008 -10.62 20.17 -18.89
C GLN A 1008 -11.73 19.93 -17.85
N TYR A 1009 -12.59 18.92 -18.06
CA TYR A 1009 -13.65 18.55 -17.11
C TYR A 1009 -13.10 18.27 -15.70
N TYR A 1010 -11.89 17.72 -15.66
CA TYR A 1010 -11.04 17.60 -14.49
C TYR A 1010 -9.65 18.10 -14.88
N VAL A 1011 -8.96 18.74 -13.95
CA VAL A 1011 -7.56 19.16 -14.15
C VAL A 1011 -6.69 18.08 -13.50
N TYR A 1012 -6.17 17.16 -14.31
CA TYR A 1012 -5.28 16.07 -13.85
C TYR A 1012 -3.88 16.60 -13.54
N LEU A 1013 -3.22 16.02 -12.54
CA LEU A 1013 -1.94 16.49 -11.99
C LEU A 1013 -0.76 15.62 -12.48
N TYR A 1014 -0.51 14.48 -11.84
CA TYR A 1014 0.67 13.61 -12.06
C TYR A 1014 0.34 12.12 -11.89
N SER A 1015 1.28 11.27 -12.31
CA SER A 1015 1.51 9.93 -11.79
C SER A 1015 2.95 9.83 -11.30
N ALA A 1016 3.14 9.44 -10.04
CA ALA A 1016 4.42 9.41 -9.36
C ALA A 1016 5.24 8.15 -9.72
N MET A 1017 6.56 8.18 -9.47
CA MET A 1017 7.48 7.04 -9.67
C MET A 1017 7.78 6.34 -8.36
N PHE A 1018 7.75 5.02 -8.40
CA PHE A 1018 7.88 4.11 -7.27
C PHE A 1018 8.98 3.09 -7.55
N THR A 1019 9.65 2.60 -6.52
CA THR A 1019 10.77 1.66 -6.69
C THR A 1019 10.52 0.40 -5.88
N GLY A 1020 9.98 -0.65 -6.50
CA GLY A 1020 9.82 -1.98 -5.89
C GLY A 1020 11.13 -2.50 -5.32
N SER A 1021 11.14 -3.23 -4.19
CA SER A 1021 12.37 -3.72 -3.55
C SER A 1021 12.18 -4.97 -2.67
N TRP A 1022 13.17 -5.87 -2.68
CA TRP A 1022 13.15 -7.15 -1.95
C TRP A 1022 14.55 -7.61 -1.48
N GLN A 1023 14.55 -8.51 -0.48
CA GLN A 1023 15.72 -9.19 0.11
C GLN A 1023 16.60 -9.81 -0.99
N PRO A 1024 17.87 -10.11 -0.71
CA PRO A 1024 18.61 -11.07 -1.54
C PRO A 1024 17.95 -12.45 -1.46
N SER A 1025 17.43 -12.85 -0.29
CA SER A 1025 16.81 -14.14 -0.02
C SER A 1025 15.41 -14.33 -0.62
N VAL A 1026 14.77 -13.27 -1.13
CA VAL A 1026 13.48 -13.36 -1.82
C VAL A 1026 13.68 -13.48 -3.31
N LYS A 1027 13.11 -14.53 -3.92
CA LYS A 1027 13.36 -14.90 -5.31
C LYS A 1027 12.07 -14.98 -6.10
N ASN A 1028 12.14 -14.70 -7.41
CA ASN A 1028 11.03 -14.74 -8.36
C ASN A 1028 9.88 -13.72 -8.10
N TYR A 1029 10.10 -12.74 -7.22
CA TYR A 1029 9.24 -11.56 -7.04
C TYR A 1029 9.56 -10.46 -8.08
N ALA A 1030 8.55 -9.65 -8.43
CA ALA A 1030 8.66 -8.32 -9.03
C ALA A 1030 7.38 -7.50 -8.74
N PRO A 1031 7.48 -6.16 -8.62
CA PRO A 1031 6.33 -5.29 -8.38
C PRO A 1031 5.38 -5.25 -9.57
N ASN A 1032 4.10 -5.03 -9.29
CA ASN A 1032 3.12 -4.61 -10.29
C ASN A 1032 2.04 -3.78 -9.58
N PRO A 1033 1.62 -2.60 -10.09
CA PRO A 1033 0.61 -1.74 -9.49
C PRO A 1033 -0.81 -2.30 -9.33
N SER A 1034 -0.95 -3.33 -8.50
CA SER A 1034 -2.17 -4.10 -8.22
C SER A 1034 -2.43 -4.20 -6.72
N PHE A 1035 -3.69 -4.46 -6.34
CA PHE A 1035 -4.04 -4.92 -5.00
C PHE A 1035 -3.93 -6.46 -4.86
N ASP A 1036 -3.89 -7.19 -5.98
CA ASP A 1036 -3.53 -8.61 -6.06
C ASP A 1036 -2.06 -8.79 -5.65
N TYR A 1037 -1.80 -9.03 -4.37
CA TYR A 1037 -0.44 -8.98 -3.82
C TYR A 1037 0.32 -10.29 -3.94
N GLY A 1038 -0.29 -11.37 -4.41
CA GLY A 1038 0.32 -12.67 -4.23
C GLY A 1038 -0.19 -13.80 -5.07
N ASN A 1039 -0.96 -13.55 -6.13
CA ASN A 1039 -0.59 -14.26 -7.34
C ASN A 1039 0.90 -13.94 -7.64
N ARG A 1040 1.36 -12.72 -7.32
CA ARG A 1040 2.77 -12.28 -7.27
C ARG A 1040 3.71 -13.16 -6.45
N ALA A 1041 3.22 -13.94 -5.49
CA ALA A 1041 4.07 -14.35 -4.38
C ALA A 1041 3.68 -15.69 -3.71
N ALA A 1042 2.60 -16.30 -4.20
CA ALA A 1042 2.58 -17.70 -4.64
C ALA A 1042 3.90 -18.12 -5.30
N ALA A 1043 4.28 -17.30 -6.29
CA ALA A 1043 5.34 -17.54 -7.25
C ALA A 1043 6.73 -17.24 -6.70
N LEU A 1044 6.84 -16.39 -5.67
CA LEU A 1044 8.11 -16.13 -5.00
C LEU A 1044 8.46 -17.25 -4.03
N TRP A 1045 9.72 -17.29 -3.62
CA TRP A 1045 10.19 -18.16 -2.53
C TRP A 1045 11.27 -17.48 -1.70
N VAL A 1046 11.58 -18.06 -0.53
CA VAL A 1046 12.52 -17.52 0.46
C VAL A 1046 13.67 -18.50 0.68
N GLU A 1047 14.92 -18.01 0.66
CA GLU A 1047 16.12 -18.86 0.84
C GLU A 1047 16.34 -19.34 2.28
N ARG A 1048 15.83 -18.63 3.29
CA ARG A 1048 15.93 -18.99 4.72
C ARG A 1048 14.84 -19.98 5.14
#